data_AF-A0A6A2WEP5-F1
#
_entry.id   AF-A0A6A2WEP5-F1
#
_cell.length_a   1.000
_cell.length_b   1.000
_cell.length_c   1.000
_cell.angle_alpha   90.00
_cell.angle_beta   90.00
_cell.angle_gamma   90.00
#
_symmetry.space_group_name_H-M   'P 1'
#
loop_
_entity.id
_entity.type
_entity.pdbx_description
1 polymer ?
#
loop_
_entity_poly.entity_id
_entity_poly.type
_entity_poly.pdbx_seq_one_letter_code
_entity_poly.pdbx_strand_id
1 'polypeptide(L)'
;MIEKEGHGPKWNESFHIYCGHSISSIVFTVSIGAKLVGRAYIPVDDIIDGKVTDRWVSSLDENREPIHGESKIHVQLQLFNVTEDPNWSLGIKNPQYDGVPYTFFDQRRGCRVTLYQDAHLEDGFPLLSLARDERFQAHRCWEDIFDAICNAKHLIYITGWSVYTEITLVRDPRRPKPGGDRTLGQLLKDKADEGVTVLMLVWEDRTSVQEFKKDGLMATHDQETADYFKNTKVNCVLCPRNPDDGKSIFQGFETVSMFTHHQKTVVVDVELPGESYRKRNIVGFIGGIDLCDGGPREPWHDIHCKLEGPVAWDVLYNFEQRWQKQVVTDVLIPQSKLDEIVIQPTRIMSSTDPETWNVQLFRSIDGGAAAGFPEAPDQAAKLGLVSGKDATLDRSIQVAYINAIRRAKNFIYIENQYFLGSSFGWRSQDIKVEDIGALHLISKELSLKIVSKIEAGERFTVYIVIPMWPEGIPESGSVQAILDWQRRTMEMMYTDITQALNKKGLDANPRDYLTFFCLGNRETKKVGEHVPTEKPEPGSDYARAQQSRRFMIYVHAKMMIVDDEYIIIGSANINQRSMDGGRDSEIAMGAFQPHHISTDQQRAKGQIYGFRMALWQEHIGLLHSSFQYPESLQCVNTVNTAADELWDMYSSDNVVQDLHGHLLRSRHPSPTMLAVDILLGCKIILDLRKTEAFTSVGTASPVTFRRPPMLSLLAVCWSFAGRASMAFIATTGDGFGPDNRVKFGESPNCSGDSP
;
A
#
# COMPACT_ATOMS: atom_id res chain seq x y z
N MET A 1 -39.21 -1.74 18.48
CA MET A 1 -39.48 -1.02 17.22
C MET A 1 -39.38 -1.90 15.96
N ILE A 2 -39.25 -3.24 16.07
CA ILE A 2 -39.27 -4.18 14.92
C ILE A 2 -40.62 -4.92 14.80
N GLU A 3 -41.57 -4.66 15.71
CA GLU A 3 -42.88 -5.35 15.71
C GLU A 3 -43.98 -4.63 14.90
N LYS A 4 -43.69 -3.49 14.25
CA LYS A 4 -44.74 -2.67 13.64
C LYS A 4 -44.95 -2.84 12.13
N GLU A 5 -44.11 -3.58 11.42
CA GLU A 5 -44.34 -3.91 10.02
C GLU A 5 -43.91 -5.37 9.80
N GLY A 6 -44.83 -6.23 9.34
CA GLY A 6 -44.65 -7.69 9.23
C GLY A 6 -43.60 -8.17 8.21
N HIS A 7 -42.58 -7.37 7.93
CA HIS A 7 -41.47 -7.68 7.05
C HIS A 7 -40.15 -7.27 7.73
N GLY A 8 -39.24 -8.23 7.93
CA GLY A 8 -37.92 -7.98 8.51
C GLY A 8 -37.06 -7.03 7.65
N PRO A 9 -35.91 -6.55 8.18
CA PRO A 9 -35.02 -5.65 7.45
C PRO A 9 -34.55 -6.27 6.13
N LYS A 10 -34.53 -5.44 5.08
CA LYS A 10 -34.00 -5.82 3.75
C LYS A 10 -32.83 -4.92 3.41
N TRP A 11 -31.65 -5.52 3.24
CA TRP A 11 -30.43 -4.82 2.82
C TRP A 11 -30.25 -4.85 1.31
N ASN A 12 -30.47 -6.02 0.68
CA ASN A 12 -30.21 -6.25 -0.74
C ASN A 12 -28.78 -5.84 -1.16
N GLU A 13 -27.80 -6.08 -0.28
CA GLU A 13 -26.39 -5.79 -0.52
C GLU A 13 -25.69 -6.97 -1.20
N SER A 14 -24.75 -6.69 -2.09
CA SER A 14 -23.92 -7.68 -2.78
C SER A 14 -22.45 -7.38 -2.49
N PHE A 15 -21.66 -8.42 -2.27
CA PHE A 15 -20.25 -8.28 -1.89
C PHE A 15 -19.38 -9.14 -2.80
N HIS A 16 -18.26 -8.58 -3.26
CA HIS A 16 -17.17 -9.33 -3.86
C HIS A 16 -16.05 -9.45 -2.82
N ILE A 17 -15.98 -10.59 -2.14
CA ILE A 17 -15.07 -10.81 -1.01
C ILE A 17 -13.85 -11.59 -1.48
N TYR A 18 -12.67 -10.98 -1.35
CA TYR A 18 -11.40 -11.70 -1.53
C TYR A 18 -11.12 -12.55 -0.29
N CYS A 19 -10.71 -13.80 -0.51
CA CYS A 19 -10.52 -14.80 0.53
C CYS A 19 -9.10 -15.39 0.49
N GLY A 20 -8.46 -15.48 1.65
CA GLY A 20 -7.20 -16.20 1.90
C GLY A 20 -7.22 -16.92 3.26
N HIS A 21 -8.41 -17.39 3.67
CA HIS A 21 -8.70 -17.85 5.03
C HIS A 21 -8.81 -19.38 5.10
N SER A 22 -8.45 -19.95 6.25
CA SER A 22 -8.70 -21.36 6.58
C SER A 22 -9.82 -21.42 7.61
N ILE A 23 -11.06 -21.69 7.19
CA ILE A 23 -12.26 -21.60 8.05
C ILE A 23 -13.17 -22.82 7.85
N SER A 24 -14.01 -23.13 8.84
CA SER A 24 -14.99 -24.22 8.75
C SER A 24 -16.40 -23.73 8.41
N SER A 25 -16.69 -22.46 8.67
CA SER A 25 -18.00 -21.86 8.41
C SER A 25 -17.91 -20.38 8.09
N ILE A 26 -18.79 -19.91 7.22
CA ILE A 26 -19.10 -18.50 7.04
C ILE A 26 -20.18 -18.13 8.04
N VAL A 27 -19.91 -17.12 8.87
CA VAL A 27 -20.83 -16.67 9.91
C VAL A 27 -21.38 -15.29 9.58
N PHE A 28 -22.69 -15.17 9.59
CA PHE A 28 -23.41 -13.92 9.44
C PHE A 28 -23.91 -13.47 10.80
N THR A 29 -23.46 -12.32 11.26
CA THR A 29 -23.85 -11.75 12.56
C THR A 29 -24.80 -10.59 12.32
N VAL A 30 -26.02 -10.67 12.85
CA VAL A 30 -26.99 -9.57 12.81
C VAL A 30 -26.94 -8.81 14.12
N SER A 31 -26.83 -7.49 14.05
CA SER A 31 -26.77 -6.60 15.21
C SER A 31 -27.65 -5.36 15.03
N ILE A 32 -28.11 -4.78 16.14
CA ILE A 32 -28.81 -3.49 16.19
C ILE A 32 -28.02 -2.58 17.12
N GLY A 33 -27.33 -1.59 16.55
CA GLY A 33 -26.32 -0.83 17.29
C GLY A 33 -25.23 -1.76 17.82
N ALA A 34 -24.89 -1.65 19.11
CA ALA A 34 -23.93 -2.54 19.74
C ALA A 34 -24.50 -3.90 20.19
N LYS A 35 -25.82 -4.13 20.05
CA LYS A 35 -26.49 -5.34 20.57
C LYS A 35 -26.54 -6.45 19.52
N LEU A 36 -25.98 -7.62 19.86
CA LEU A 36 -26.11 -8.84 19.07
C LEU A 36 -27.58 -9.31 19.02
N VAL A 37 -28.09 -9.58 17.83
CA VAL A 37 -29.42 -10.17 17.59
C VAL A 37 -29.32 -11.68 17.42
N GLY A 38 -28.35 -12.14 16.62
CA GLY A 38 -28.11 -13.56 16.40
C GLY A 38 -27.04 -13.81 15.34
N ARG A 39 -26.64 -15.08 15.19
CA ARG A 39 -25.65 -15.55 14.21
C ARG A 39 -26.21 -16.69 13.37
N ALA A 40 -26.01 -16.62 12.05
CA ALA A 40 -26.31 -17.70 11.13
C ALA A 40 -25.00 -18.29 10.58
N TYR A 41 -24.96 -19.60 10.40
CA TYR A 41 -23.74 -20.34 10.03
C TYR A 41 -23.98 -21.12 8.75
N ILE A 42 -23.09 -20.95 7.78
CA ILE A 42 -23.02 -21.77 6.57
C ILE A 42 -21.71 -22.57 6.61
N PRO A 43 -21.75 -23.91 6.67
CA PRO A 43 -20.57 -24.74 6.51
C PRO A 43 -19.85 -24.46 5.19
N VAL A 44 -18.51 -24.43 5.20
CA VAL A 44 -17.73 -24.21 3.97
C VAL A 44 -17.93 -25.34 2.97
N ASP A 45 -18.14 -26.57 3.44
CA ASP A 45 -18.41 -27.74 2.59
C ASP A 45 -19.63 -27.54 1.67
N ASP A 46 -20.57 -26.68 2.05
CA ASP A 46 -21.76 -26.41 1.24
C ASP A 46 -21.50 -25.47 0.05
N ILE A 47 -20.38 -24.73 0.07
CA ILE A 47 -20.01 -23.76 -0.98
C ILE A 47 -18.68 -24.07 -1.67
N ILE A 48 -17.91 -25.03 -1.13
CA ILE A 48 -16.55 -25.33 -1.60
C ILE A 48 -16.52 -25.90 -3.02
N ASP A 49 -17.65 -26.44 -3.50
CA ASP A 49 -17.80 -26.97 -4.85
C ASP A 49 -18.03 -25.88 -5.93
N GLY A 50 -18.13 -24.61 -5.51
CA GLY A 50 -18.29 -23.45 -6.38
C GLY A 50 -19.72 -23.23 -6.90
N LYS A 51 -20.70 -24.04 -6.48
CA LYS A 51 -22.10 -23.84 -6.86
C LYS A 51 -22.74 -22.70 -6.09
N VAL A 52 -23.78 -22.11 -6.69
CA VAL A 52 -24.61 -21.11 -6.01
C VAL A 52 -25.38 -21.79 -4.89
N THR A 53 -25.14 -21.32 -3.66
CA THR A 53 -25.93 -21.63 -2.48
C THR A 53 -26.90 -20.49 -2.24
N ASP A 54 -28.20 -20.75 -2.35
CA ASP A 54 -29.26 -19.75 -2.15
C ASP A 54 -30.30 -20.31 -1.16
N ARG A 55 -30.33 -19.77 0.07
CA ARG A 55 -31.18 -20.32 1.15
C ARG A 55 -31.45 -19.37 2.29
N TRP A 56 -32.51 -19.71 3.03
CA TRP A 56 -32.80 -19.18 4.35
C TRP A 56 -32.06 -19.99 5.43
N VAL A 57 -31.31 -19.29 6.29
CA VAL A 57 -30.53 -19.88 7.39
C VAL A 57 -31.08 -19.40 8.73
N SER A 58 -31.27 -20.31 9.68
CA SER A 58 -31.75 -19.95 11.01
C SER A 58 -30.74 -19.10 11.78
N SER A 59 -31.21 -18.05 12.42
CA SER A 59 -30.42 -17.23 13.34
C SER A 59 -30.37 -17.90 14.71
N LEU A 60 -29.17 -18.04 15.26
CA LEU A 60 -28.90 -18.69 16.53
C LEU A 60 -28.41 -17.68 17.57
N ASP A 61 -28.67 -17.97 18.85
CA ASP A 61 -28.14 -17.21 19.99
C ASP A 61 -26.68 -17.59 20.29
N GLU A 62 -26.14 -17.09 21.41
CA GLU A 62 -24.77 -17.37 21.84
C GLU A 62 -24.54 -18.84 22.20
N ASN A 63 -25.59 -19.59 22.54
CA ASN A 63 -25.56 -21.02 22.87
C ASN A 63 -25.78 -21.93 21.65
N ARG A 64 -25.88 -21.35 20.44
CA ARG A 64 -26.25 -22.03 19.18
C ARG A 64 -27.69 -22.57 19.16
N GLU A 65 -28.57 -22.01 19.99
CA GLU A 65 -30.00 -22.34 19.97
C GLU A 65 -30.77 -21.35 19.07
N PRO A 66 -31.84 -21.78 18.36
CA PRO A 66 -32.63 -20.88 17.53
C PRO A 66 -33.19 -19.69 18.33
N ILE A 67 -33.02 -18.46 17.80
CA ILE A 67 -33.57 -17.28 18.47
C ILE A 67 -35.10 -17.27 18.46
N HIS A 68 -35.69 -16.68 19.49
CA HIS A 68 -37.15 -16.63 19.69
C HIS A 68 -37.87 -16.10 18.44
N GLY A 69 -38.86 -16.86 17.95
CA GLY A 69 -39.66 -16.51 16.76
C GLY A 69 -39.13 -17.05 15.42
N GLU A 70 -38.21 -18.02 15.42
CA GLU A 70 -37.66 -18.67 14.22
C GLU A 70 -37.12 -17.69 13.16
N SER A 71 -36.48 -16.61 13.60
CA SER A 71 -35.92 -15.64 12.67
C SER A 71 -34.87 -16.30 11.77
N LYS A 72 -34.98 -16.06 10.46
CA LYS A 72 -34.06 -16.56 9.43
C LYS A 72 -33.46 -15.41 8.64
N ILE A 73 -32.30 -15.64 8.07
CA ILE A 73 -31.63 -14.74 7.14
C ILE A 73 -31.52 -15.39 5.77
N HIS A 74 -31.84 -14.62 4.72
CA HIS A 74 -31.69 -15.08 3.33
C HIS A 74 -30.34 -14.66 2.79
N VAL A 75 -29.57 -15.61 2.27
CA VAL A 75 -28.24 -15.35 1.71
C VAL A 75 -28.04 -16.16 0.43
N GLN A 76 -27.36 -15.54 -0.53
CA GLN A 76 -26.87 -16.18 -1.74
C GLN A 76 -25.34 -16.09 -1.76
N LEU A 77 -24.67 -17.22 -1.94
CA LEU A 77 -23.21 -17.33 -1.91
C LEU A 77 -22.71 -18.16 -3.09
N GLN A 78 -21.57 -17.74 -3.65
CA GLN A 78 -20.81 -18.53 -4.60
C GLN A 78 -19.32 -18.31 -4.35
N LEU A 79 -18.55 -19.40 -4.28
CA LEU A 79 -17.10 -19.35 -4.16
C LEU A 79 -16.47 -19.53 -5.54
N PHE A 80 -15.53 -18.66 -5.88
CA PHE A 80 -14.71 -18.81 -7.09
C PHE A 80 -13.28 -19.14 -6.66
N ASN A 81 -12.77 -20.30 -7.09
CA ASN A 81 -11.38 -20.63 -6.84
C ASN A 81 -10.48 -19.67 -7.63
N VAL A 82 -9.33 -19.27 -7.07
CA VAL A 82 -8.36 -18.44 -7.78
C VAL A 82 -7.94 -19.05 -9.12
N THR A 83 -7.94 -20.38 -9.27
CA THR A 83 -7.61 -21.06 -10.52
C THR A 83 -8.65 -20.89 -11.64
N GLU A 84 -9.85 -20.41 -11.32
CA GLU A 84 -10.89 -20.09 -12.30
C GLU A 84 -10.69 -18.71 -12.93
N ASP A 85 -9.89 -17.86 -12.31
CA ASP A 85 -9.50 -16.56 -12.88
C ASP A 85 -8.61 -16.78 -14.12
N PRO A 86 -8.95 -16.21 -15.28
CA PRO A 86 -8.22 -16.44 -16.54
C PRO A 86 -6.78 -15.89 -16.54
N ASN A 87 -6.42 -15.04 -15.57
CA ASN A 87 -5.11 -14.47 -15.39
C ASN A 87 -4.30 -15.12 -14.25
N TRP A 88 -4.88 -16.04 -13.47
CA TRP A 88 -4.18 -16.71 -12.37
C TRP A 88 -2.88 -17.37 -12.83
N SER A 89 -1.75 -16.97 -12.22
CA SER A 89 -0.42 -17.49 -12.51
C SER A 89 0.01 -17.39 -13.98
N LEU A 90 -0.52 -16.40 -14.70
CA LEU A 90 -0.27 -16.18 -16.13
C LEU A 90 0.28 -14.79 -16.47
N GLY A 91 0.42 -13.91 -15.49
CA GLY A 91 0.74 -12.50 -15.71
C GLY A 91 -0.41 -11.73 -16.36
N ILE A 92 -0.09 -10.62 -17.01
CA ILE A 92 -1.04 -9.84 -17.82
C ILE A 92 -1.53 -10.67 -19.00
N LYS A 93 -0.62 -11.38 -19.70
CA LYS A 93 -0.82 -12.31 -20.83
C LYS A 93 -1.51 -11.74 -22.08
N ASN A 94 -2.51 -10.88 -21.91
CA ASN A 94 -3.30 -10.26 -22.96
C ASN A 94 -3.02 -8.75 -23.00
N PRO A 95 -2.47 -8.21 -24.09
CA PRO A 95 -2.29 -6.76 -24.27
C PRO A 95 -3.59 -5.96 -24.15
N GLN A 96 -4.73 -6.63 -24.34
CA GLN A 96 -6.07 -6.07 -24.22
C GLN A 96 -6.70 -6.28 -22.83
N TYR A 97 -5.93 -6.71 -21.82
CA TYR A 97 -6.40 -6.84 -20.44
C TYR A 97 -7.24 -5.64 -20.01
N ASP A 98 -8.42 -5.91 -19.44
CA ASP A 98 -9.44 -4.88 -19.19
C ASP A 98 -9.25 -4.11 -17.88
N GLY A 99 -8.20 -4.45 -17.12
CA GLY A 99 -7.91 -3.87 -15.82
C GLY A 99 -8.42 -4.71 -14.67
N VAL A 100 -8.16 -4.22 -13.46
CA VAL A 100 -8.67 -4.81 -12.22
C VAL A 100 -10.18 -4.56 -12.15
N PRO A 101 -11.01 -5.60 -11.95
CA PRO A 101 -12.46 -5.44 -11.88
C PRO A 101 -12.91 -4.88 -10.53
N TYR A 102 -14.15 -4.38 -10.48
CA TYR A 102 -14.79 -3.86 -9.26
C TYR A 102 -13.98 -2.73 -8.62
N THR A 103 -13.74 -1.67 -9.38
CA THR A 103 -13.02 -0.49 -8.93
C THR A 103 -13.74 0.78 -9.37
N PHE A 104 -13.56 1.87 -8.63
CA PHE A 104 -14.19 3.15 -8.96
C PHE A 104 -13.68 3.75 -10.27
N PHE A 105 -12.38 3.62 -10.56
CA PHE A 105 -11.79 4.05 -11.82
C PHE A 105 -11.48 2.86 -12.72
N ASP A 106 -11.92 2.94 -13.98
CA ASP A 106 -11.58 1.97 -15.01
C ASP A 106 -10.14 2.16 -15.51
N GLN A 107 -9.59 1.12 -16.13
CA GLN A 107 -8.30 1.22 -16.80
C GLN A 107 -8.35 2.18 -18.01
N ARG A 108 -7.38 3.10 -18.06
CA ARG A 108 -7.15 4.03 -19.15
C ARG A 108 -6.08 3.50 -20.09
N ARG A 109 -6.27 3.71 -21.40
CA ARG A 109 -5.35 3.26 -22.46
C ARG A 109 -4.76 4.47 -23.18
N GLY A 110 -3.61 4.31 -23.83
CA GLY A 110 -2.98 5.42 -24.56
C GLY A 110 -2.40 6.48 -23.63
N CYS A 111 -1.95 6.05 -22.45
CA CYS A 111 -1.30 6.90 -21.45
C CYS A 111 0.23 6.87 -21.63
N ARG A 112 0.92 7.75 -20.91
CA ARG A 112 2.36 7.66 -20.68
C ARG A 112 2.64 7.70 -19.19
N VAL A 113 3.59 6.87 -18.74
CA VAL A 113 4.08 6.87 -17.37
C VAL A 113 5.56 7.20 -17.38
N THR A 114 5.97 8.14 -16.54
CA THR A 114 7.38 8.35 -16.19
C THR A 114 7.60 7.83 -14.78
N LEU A 115 8.53 6.90 -14.62
CA LEU A 115 8.89 6.32 -13.33
C LEU A 115 10.07 7.10 -12.74
N TYR A 116 9.97 7.49 -11.47
CA TYR A 116 11.03 8.20 -10.76
C TYR A 116 11.57 7.33 -9.63
N GLN A 117 12.88 7.17 -9.65
CA GLN A 117 13.69 6.64 -8.56
C GLN A 117 14.26 7.86 -7.86
N ASP A 118 13.87 8.02 -6.59
CA ASP A 118 14.15 9.17 -5.74
C ASP A 118 13.63 10.52 -6.27
N ALA A 119 13.86 11.56 -5.47
CA ALA A 119 13.53 12.94 -5.83
C ALA A 119 14.40 13.45 -7.00
N HIS A 120 15.64 12.97 -7.10
CA HIS A 120 16.64 13.40 -8.06
C HIS A 120 17.63 12.27 -8.36
N LEU A 121 18.17 12.25 -9.59
CA LEU A 121 19.23 11.34 -10.01
C LEU A 121 20.35 12.12 -10.68
N GLU A 122 21.60 11.80 -10.31
CA GLU A 122 22.78 12.37 -10.95
C GLU A 122 22.89 11.96 -12.44
N ASP A 123 23.71 12.69 -13.20
CA ASP A 123 24.06 12.28 -14.57
C ASP A 123 25.04 11.10 -14.56
N GLY A 124 25.10 10.36 -15.68
CA GLY A 124 26.00 9.21 -15.82
C GLY A 124 25.45 7.91 -15.26
N PHE A 125 24.13 7.84 -14.98
CA PHE A 125 23.50 6.59 -14.61
C PHE A 125 23.74 5.52 -15.71
N PRO A 126 24.15 4.31 -15.32
CA PRO A 126 24.51 3.22 -16.23
C PRO A 126 23.46 2.93 -17.30
N LEU A 127 23.93 2.73 -18.53
CA LEU A 127 23.11 2.52 -19.71
C LEU A 127 22.56 1.09 -19.72
N LEU A 128 21.30 0.93 -19.34
CA LEU A 128 20.59 -0.35 -19.38
C LEU A 128 19.89 -0.52 -20.73
N SER A 129 20.06 -1.68 -21.36
CA SER A 129 19.40 -2.01 -22.64
C SER A 129 17.99 -2.54 -22.41
N LEU A 130 17.04 -1.98 -23.14
CA LEU A 130 15.65 -2.40 -23.19
C LEU A 130 15.39 -3.27 -24.44
N ALA A 131 14.14 -3.67 -24.66
CA ALA A 131 13.72 -4.26 -25.93
C ALA A 131 14.05 -3.31 -27.10
N ARG A 132 14.29 -3.88 -28.29
CA ARG A 132 14.53 -3.13 -29.54
C ARG A 132 15.78 -2.23 -29.50
N ASP A 133 16.78 -2.60 -28.71
CA ASP A 133 18.05 -1.88 -28.51
C ASP A 133 17.88 -0.44 -27.99
N GLU A 134 16.72 -0.14 -27.42
CA GLU A 134 16.47 1.11 -26.70
C GLU A 134 17.24 1.15 -25.38
N ARG A 135 17.41 2.35 -24.81
CA ARG A 135 18.12 2.53 -23.55
C ARG A 135 17.17 3.10 -22.51
N PHE A 136 17.22 2.52 -21.31
CA PHE A 136 16.52 3.07 -20.17
C PHE A 136 17.01 4.49 -19.89
N GLN A 137 16.06 5.42 -19.74
CA GLN A 137 16.36 6.80 -19.42
C GLN A 137 15.90 7.10 -18.00
N ALA A 138 16.86 7.43 -17.14
CA ALA A 138 16.57 7.93 -15.81
C ALA A 138 15.94 9.34 -15.88
N HIS A 139 14.81 9.51 -15.19
CA HIS A 139 14.10 10.78 -15.06
C HIS A 139 14.27 11.37 -13.66
N ARG A 140 14.01 12.68 -13.47
CA ARG A 140 14.23 13.38 -12.19
C ARG A 140 12.91 13.95 -11.67
N CYS A 141 12.42 13.41 -10.56
CA CYS A 141 11.08 13.72 -10.05
C CYS A 141 10.88 15.22 -9.79
N TRP A 142 11.74 15.82 -8.96
CA TRP A 142 11.56 17.21 -8.54
C TRP A 142 11.95 18.21 -9.63
N GLU A 143 12.85 17.86 -10.56
CA GLU A 143 13.09 18.67 -11.76
C GLU A 143 11.84 18.74 -12.65
N ASP A 144 11.14 17.60 -12.85
CA ASP A 144 9.93 17.54 -13.66
C ASP A 144 8.74 18.20 -12.96
N ILE A 145 8.58 18.06 -11.64
CA ILE A 145 7.55 18.78 -10.86
C ILE A 145 7.82 20.29 -10.92
N PHE A 146 9.07 20.73 -10.77
CA PHE A 146 9.45 22.14 -10.89
C PHE A 146 9.06 22.71 -12.25
N ASP A 147 9.40 22.01 -13.35
CA ASP A 147 9.04 22.43 -14.70
C ASP A 147 7.52 22.51 -14.88
N ALA A 148 6.80 21.52 -14.37
CA ALA A 148 5.35 21.44 -14.50
C ALA A 148 4.65 22.61 -13.77
N ILE A 149 5.10 22.95 -12.55
CA ILE A 149 4.59 24.11 -11.79
C ILE A 149 4.94 25.42 -12.49
N CYS A 150 6.20 25.62 -12.91
CA CYS A 150 6.64 26.83 -13.60
C CYS A 150 5.82 27.09 -14.88
N ASN A 151 5.55 26.03 -15.64
CA ASN A 151 4.87 26.12 -16.94
C ASN A 151 3.35 26.16 -16.85
N ALA A 152 2.74 25.89 -15.69
CA ALA A 152 1.28 25.93 -15.50
C ALA A 152 0.69 27.31 -15.83
N LYS A 153 -0.51 27.32 -16.43
CA LYS A 153 -1.22 28.54 -16.84
C LYS A 153 -2.62 28.67 -16.27
N HIS A 154 -3.19 27.60 -15.75
CA HIS A 154 -4.58 27.58 -15.31
C HIS A 154 -4.77 26.96 -13.92
N LEU A 155 -4.14 25.83 -13.62
CA LEU A 155 -4.32 25.14 -12.34
C LEU A 155 -3.04 24.48 -11.82
N ILE A 156 -2.89 24.55 -10.50
CA ILE A 156 -1.93 23.76 -9.72
C ILE A 156 -2.65 23.25 -8.48
N TYR A 157 -2.98 21.95 -8.45
CA TYR A 157 -3.67 21.31 -7.33
C TYR A 157 -2.73 20.35 -6.62
N ILE A 158 -2.55 20.52 -5.31
CA ILE A 158 -1.59 19.74 -4.50
C ILE A 158 -2.29 19.08 -3.32
N THR A 159 -2.01 17.79 -3.10
CA THR A 159 -2.29 17.13 -1.82
C THR A 159 -1.00 16.63 -1.22
N GLY A 160 -0.87 16.71 0.10
CA GLY A 160 0.29 16.20 0.80
C GLY A 160 -0.08 15.82 2.23
N TRP A 161 0.60 14.80 2.74
CA TRP A 161 0.58 14.51 4.17
C TRP A 161 1.31 15.61 4.93
N SER A 162 2.39 16.12 4.35
CA SER A 162 3.06 17.34 4.78
C SER A 162 3.56 18.09 3.55
N VAL A 163 3.56 19.42 3.62
CA VAL A 163 4.17 20.29 2.62
C VAL A 163 5.01 21.31 3.37
N TYR A 164 6.24 21.56 2.91
CA TYR A 164 7.12 22.55 3.52
C TYR A 164 7.50 23.63 2.50
N THR A 165 7.11 24.87 2.78
CA THR A 165 7.22 25.99 1.82
C THR A 165 8.65 26.43 1.52
N GLU A 166 9.60 26.11 2.39
CA GLU A 166 10.98 26.60 2.30
C GLU A 166 11.93 25.67 1.51
N ILE A 167 11.45 24.51 1.05
CA ILE A 167 12.27 23.64 0.20
C ILE A 167 12.50 24.26 -1.17
N THR A 168 13.67 23.99 -1.75
CA THR A 168 13.94 24.15 -3.19
C THR A 168 13.85 22.80 -3.88
N LEU A 169 13.23 22.76 -5.06
CA LEU A 169 13.05 21.53 -5.84
C LEU A 169 14.31 21.16 -6.67
N VAL A 170 15.10 22.16 -7.06
CA VAL A 170 16.32 21.98 -7.86
C VAL A 170 17.53 22.34 -7.01
N ARG A 171 18.37 21.35 -6.71
CA ARG A 171 19.50 21.50 -5.77
C ARG A 171 20.85 21.13 -6.37
N ASP A 172 20.88 20.37 -7.46
CA ASP A 172 22.14 19.91 -8.07
C ASP A 172 22.84 21.07 -8.80
N PRO A 173 24.01 21.54 -8.32
CA PRO A 173 24.72 22.66 -8.95
C PRO A 173 25.25 22.32 -10.35
N ARG A 174 25.32 21.04 -10.72
CA ARG A 174 25.71 20.60 -12.07
C ARG A 174 24.54 20.67 -13.05
N ARG A 175 23.31 20.77 -12.56
CA ARG A 175 22.07 20.82 -13.34
C ARG A 175 21.19 22.01 -12.94
N PRO A 176 21.72 23.25 -13.01
CA PRO A 176 20.95 24.42 -12.63
C PRO A 176 19.77 24.64 -13.58
N LYS A 177 18.62 25.04 -13.03
CA LYS A 177 17.44 25.45 -13.80
C LYS A 177 17.13 26.91 -13.47
N PRO A 178 16.75 27.75 -14.46
CA PRO A 178 16.37 29.14 -14.18
C PRO A 178 15.26 29.23 -13.12
N GLY A 179 15.53 29.94 -12.03
CA GLY A 179 14.61 30.05 -10.88
C GLY A 179 14.54 28.81 -9.98
N GLY A 180 15.43 27.83 -10.16
CA GLY A 180 15.48 26.59 -9.36
C GLY A 180 15.92 26.79 -7.90
N ASP A 181 16.53 27.94 -7.60
CA ASP A 181 16.91 28.39 -6.26
C ASP A 181 15.75 28.93 -5.43
N ARG A 182 14.59 29.14 -6.06
CA ARG A 182 13.38 29.63 -5.39
C ARG A 182 12.75 28.56 -4.53
N THR A 183 12.18 28.97 -3.40
CA THR A 183 11.44 28.06 -2.54
C THR A 183 10.09 27.69 -3.17
N LEU A 184 9.56 26.52 -2.83
CA LEU A 184 8.26 26.05 -3.28
C LEU A 184 7.15 27.07 -2.97
N GLY A 185 7.16 27.64 -1.75
CA GLY A 185 6.18 28.64 -1.32
C GLY A 185 6.20 29.90 -2.19
N GLN A 186 7.40 30.40 -2.53
CA GLN A 186 7.55 31.55 -3.43
C GLN A 186 7.06 31.23 -4.84
N LEU A 187 7.42 30.05 -5.37
CA LEU A 187 6.98 29.63 -6.69
C LEU A 187 5.46 29.59 -6.79
N LEU A 188 4.78 28.97 -5.82
CA LEU A 188 3.31 28.86 -5.82
C LEU A 188 2.62 30.23 -5.68
N LYS A 189 3.16 31.15 -4.87
CA LYS A 189 2.63 32.52 -4.76
C LYS A 189 2.71 33.27 -6.09
N ASP A 190 3.85 33.21 -6.77
CA ASP A 190 4.02 33.87 -8.06
C ASP A 190 3.05 33.31 -9.11
N LYS A 191 2.89 31.99 -9.18
CA LYS A 191 1.92 31.37 -10.09
C LYS A 191 0.49 31.84 -9.78
N ALA A 192 0.12 31.91 -8.51
CA ALA A 192 -1.17 32.44 -8.11
C ALA A 192 -1.32 33.93 -8.46
N ASP A 193 -0.24 34.72 -8.35
CA ASP A 193 -0.22 36.13 -8.74
C ASP A 193 -0.32 36.37 -10.25
N GLU A 194 0.21 35.45 -11.06
CA GLU A 194 0.02 35.37 -12.51
C GLU A 194 -1.41 34.98 -12.93
N GLY A 195 -2.26 34.57 -11.97
CA GLY A 195 -3.65 34.19 -12.21
C GLY A 195 -3.90 32.69 -12.37
N VAL A 196 -2.91 31.83 -12.05
CA VAL A 196 -3.10 30.38 -11.96
C VAL A 196 -3.91 30.04 -10.70
N THR A 197 -4.91 29.17 -10.81
CA THR A 197 -5.66 28.70 -9.65
C THR A 197 -4.81 27.69 -8.87
N VAL A 198 -4.26 28.10 -7.73
CA VAL A 198 -3.45 27.24 -6.86
C VAL A 198 -4.27 26.79 -5.65
N LEU A 199 -4.57 25.49 -5.58
CA LEU A 199 -5.36 24.88 -4.50
C LEU A 199 -4.55 23.79 -3.80
N MET A 200 -4.59 23.75 -2.49
CA MET A 200 -3.85 22.76 -1.70
C MET A 200 -4.72 22.15 -0.60
N LEU A 201 -4.66 20.82 -0.46
CA LEU A 201 -5.22 20.06 0.65
C LEU A 201 -4.07 19.42 1.43
N VAL A 202 -3.66 20.04 2.54
CA VAL A 202 -2.61 19.54 3.43
C VAL A 202 -3.28 18.87 4.63
N TRP A 203 -2.82 17.71 5.07
CA TRP A 203 -3.40 17.05 6.25
C TRP A 203 -3.31 17.95 7.50
N GLU A 204 -4.40 18.04 8.27
CA GLU A 204 -4.43 18.76 9.56
C GLU A 204 -3.92 17.83 10.68
N ASP A 205 -2.69 18.05 11.13
CA ASP A 205 -2.15 17.43 12.33
C ASP A 205 -2.69 18.16 13.57
N ARG A 206 -3.77 17.61 14.13
CA ARG A 206 -4.43 18.17 15.33
C ARG A 206 -3.53 18.19 16.58
N THR A 207 -2.34 17.56 16.54
CA THR A 207 -1.37 17.63 17.64
C THR A 207 -0.41 18.83 17.55
N SER A 208 -0.44 19.58 16.44
CA SER A 208 0.40 20.77 16.20
C SER A 208 -0.03 22.05 16.94
N VAL A 209 -1.16 22.02 17.67
CA VAL A 209 -1.72 23.20 18.39
C VAL A 209 -0.90 23.55 19.65
N GLN A 210 -0.64 24.85 19.87
CA GLN A 210 0.33 25.39 20.84
C GLN A 210 0.28 24.85 22.29
N GLU A 211 -0.87 24.40 22.79
CA GLU A 211 -1.01 23.87 24.17
C GLU A 211 -0.43 22.45 24.35
N PHE A 212 -0.13 21.74 23.25
CA PHE A 212 0.45 20.39 23.25
C PHE A 212 1.87 20.32 22.68
N LYS A 213 2.54 21.46 22.44
CA LYS A 213 3.95 21.56 21.99
C LYS A 213 4.94 20.97 23.01
N LYS A 214 5.00 19.65 23.09
CA LYS A 214 6.26 18.94 22.83
C LYS A 214 6.28 18.76 21.32
N ASP A 215 7.38 19.12 20.66
CA ASP A 215 7.57 19.07 19.20
C ASP A 215 6.62 18.06 18.51
N GLY A 216 5.80 18.54 17.56
CA GLY A 216 4.65 17.83 16.99
C GLY A 216 4.93 16.34 16.78
N LEU A 217 4.05 15.49 17.29
CA LEU A 217 4.30 14.04 17.45
C LEU A 217 4.63 13.32 16.12
N MET A 218 4.30 13.96 14.98
CA MET A 218 4.45 13.45 13.62
C MET A 218 5.32 14.33 12.71
N ALA A 219 6.02 15.34 13.24
CA ALA A 219 6.97 16.19 12.49
C ALA A 219 6.45 16.76 11.14
N THR A 220 5.18 17.20 11.09
CA THR A 220 4.61 17.84 9.90
C THR A 220 4.78 19.36 9.91
N HIS A 221 4.64 19.99 8.72
CA HIS A 221 4.71 21.44 8.51
C HIS A 221 3.35 22.04 8.12
N ASP A 222 2.25 21.39 8.48
CA ASP A 222 0.90 21.72 8.03
C ASP A 222 0.48 23.15 8.42
N GLN A 223 0.54 23.48 9.71
CA GLN A 223 0.14 24.79 10.24
C GLN A 223 1.06 25.91 9.74
N GLU A 224 2.38 25.65 9.66
CA GLU A 224 3.37 26.59 9.14
C GLU A 224 3.08 26.94 7.68
N THR A 225 2.77 25.93 6.86
CA THR A 225 2.42 26.11 5.45
C THR A 225 1.09 26.84 5.27
N ALA A 226 0.08 26.51 6.08
CA ALA A 226 -1.20 27.23 6.06
C ALA A 226 -1.04 28.71 6.42
N ASP A 227 -0.24 29.02 7.45
CA ASP A 227 0.06 30.38 7.86
C ASP A 227 0.89 31.14 6.80
N TYR A 228 1.82 30.46 6.12
CA TYR A 228 2.61 31.06 5.04
C TYR A 228 1.74 31.56 3.87
N PHE A 229 0.72 30.79 3.48
CA PHE A 229 -0.19 31.15 2.39
C PHE A 229 -1.38 32.01 2.83
N LYS A 230 -1.52 32.28 4.13
CA LYS A 230 -2.59 33.14 4.65
C LYS A 230 -2.56 34.51 4.01
N ASN A 231 -3.72 34.98 3.55
CA ASN A 231 -3.90 36.26 2.84
C ASN A 231 -3.11 36.36 1.52
N THR A 232 -2.73 35.23 0.91
CA THR A 232 -2.22 35.18 -0.48
C THR A 232 -3.32 34.71 -1.43
N LYS A 233 -3.02 34.60 -2.73
CA LYS A 233 -3.94 34.01 -3.72
C LYS A 233 -3.88 32.47 -3.78
N VAL A 234 -2.97 31.85 -3.03
CA VAL A 234 -2.90 30.39 -2.89
C VAL A 234 -3.95 29.95 -1.87
N ASN A 235 -4.82 29.02 -2.26
CA ASN A 235 -5.85 28.49 -1.35
C ASN A 235 -5.33 27.22 -0.69
N CYS A 236 -4.66 27.38 0.45
CA CYS A 236 -4.20 26.26 1.28
C CYS A 236 -5.23 25.93 2.36
N VAL A 237 -5.71 24.69 2.37
CA VAL A 237 -6.70 24.20 3.33
C VAL A 237 -6.11 23.06 4.16
N LEU A 238 -6.16 23.21 5.48
CA LEU A 238 -5.89 22.15 6.44
C LEU A 238 -7.07 21.18 6.44
N CYS A 239 -6.78 19.91 6.19
CA CYS A 239 -7.73 18.89 5.85
C CYS A 239 -7.74 17.81 6.95
N PRO A 240 -8.74 17.81 7.87
CA PRO A 240 -8.84 16.78 8.88
C PRO A 240 -9.25 15.44 8.28
N ARG A 241 -8.70 14.37 8.85
CA ARG A 241 -9.16 13.00 8.59
C ARG A 241 -9.95 12.46 9.79
N ASN A 242 -11.22 12.19 9.58
CA ASN A 242 -12.03 11.45 10.55
C ASN A 242 -12.17 10.00 10.05
N PRO A 243 -11.76 8.98 10.83
CA PRO A 243 -11.84 7.58 10.41
C PRO A 243 -13.27 7.05 10.49
N ASP A 244 -13.53 6.01 9.71
CA ASP A 244 -14.73 5.18 9.81
C ASP A 244 -14.47 3.96 10.73
N ASP A 245 -13.99 4.17 11.97
CA ASP A 245 -13.67 3.09 12.92
C ASP A 245 -14.63 3.06 14.13
N GLY A 246 -15.12 1.87 14.45
CA GLY A 246 -16.21 1.59 15.39
C GLY A 246 -15.82 1.45 16.86
N LYS A 247 -14.67 1.98 17.30
CA LYS A 247 -14.24 1.84 18.70
C LYS A 247 -15.09 2.72 19.66
N SER A 248 -15.14 2.30 20.93
CA SER A 248 -15.87 2.94 22.04
C SER A 248 -15.76 4.47 22.01
N ILE A 249 -16.81 5.21 22.40
CA ILE A 249 -16.84 6.69 22.49
C ILE A 249 -15.59 7.27 23.20
N PHE A 250 -15.03 6.55 24.18
CA PHE A 250 -13.81 6.95 24.88
C PHE A 250 -12.51 6.68 24.10
N GLN A 251 -12.46 5.64 23.26
CA GLN A 251 -11.36 5.42 22.30
C GLN A 251 -11.49 6.32 21.07
N GLY A 252 -12.72 6.70 20.69
CA GLY A 252 -13.02 7.54 19.53
C GLY A 252 -12.33 8.90 19.54
N PHE A 253 -12.19 9.56 20.70
CA PHE A 253 -11.48 10.84 20.81
C PHE A 253 -9.96 10.70 20.61
N GLU A 254 -9.35 9.62 21.08
CA GLU A 254 -7.93 9.34 20.87
C GLU A 254 -7.65 8.78 19.45
N THR A 255 -8.57 8.03 18.83
CA THR A 255 -8.37 7.49 17.46
C THR A 255 -8.67 8.49 16.35
N VAL A 256 -9.54 9.48 16.58
CA VAL A 256 -9.86 10.53 15.60
C VAL A 256 -8.67 11.46 15.31
N SER A 257 -7.68 11.56 16.21
CA SER A 257 -6.42 12.29 15.98
C SER A 257 -5.31 11.44 15.35
N MET A 258 -5.54 10.14 15.10
CA MET A 258 -4.46 9.22 14.68
C MET A 258 -4.42 8.93 13.18
N PHE A 259 -5.50 9.10 12.43
CA PHE A 259 -5.54 8.80 10.98
C PHE A 259 -5.29 10.06 10.15
N THR A 260 -4.75 9.86 8.95
CA THR A 260 -4.18 10.95 8.13
C THR A 260 -4.75 10.98 6.72
N HIS A 261 -4.65 12.14 6.08
CA HIS A 261 -4.66 12.21 4.62
C HIS A 261 -3.25 11.97 4.11
N HIS A 262 -3.01 10.81 3.52
CA HIS A 262 -1.66 10.35 3.19
C HIS A 262 -1.35 10.38 1.68
N GLN A 263 -2.29 10.87 0.85
CA GLN A 263 -2.10 11.10 -0.58
C GLN A 263 -1.03 12.18 -0.82
N LYS A 264 -0.06 11.89 -1.69
CA LYS A 264 0.91 12.87 -2.23
C LYS A 264 0.62 13.05 -3.71
N THR A 265 0.06 14.20 -4.09
CA THR A 265 -0.31 14.45 -5.49
C THR A 265 0.02 15.86 -5.93
N VAL A 266 0.46 16.01 -7.17
CA VAL A 266 0.53 17.32 -7.87
C VAL A 266 -0.21 17.18 -9.19
N VAL A 267 -1.19 18.04 -9.47
CA VAL A 267 -1.94 18.06 -10.73
C VAL A 267 -1.82 19.44 -11.35
N VAL A 268 -1.36 19.51 -12.61
CA VAL A 268 -1.14 20.79 -13.30
C VAL A 268 -1.55 20.73 -14.77
N ASP A 269 -1.82 21.89 -15.35
CA ASP A 269 -1.99 22.03 -16.80
C ASP A 269 -0.66 22.28 -17.54
N VAL A 270 -0.34 21.47 -18.54
CA VAL A 270 0.90 21.56 -19.33
C VAL A 270 0.64 21.85 -20.79
N GLU A 271 1.66 22.38 -21.47
CA GLU A 271 1.59 22.62 -22.91
C GLU A 271 1.52 21.29 -23.69
N LEU A 272 0.80 21.30 -24.82
CA LEU A 272 0.73 20.14 -25.70
C LEU A 272 1.99 20.06 -26.58
N PRO A 273 2.65 18.89 -26.67
CA PRO A 273 3.79 18.74 -27.57
C PRO A 273 3.38 18.89 -29.05
N GLY A 274 4.04 19.80 -29.77
CA GLY A 274 4.02 19.83 -31.24
C GLY A 274 2.81 20.50 -31.91
N GLU A 275 1.90 21.15 -31.16
CA GLU A 275 0.73 21.80 -31.74
C GLU A 275 0.50 23.22 -31.22
N SER A 276 0.18 24.14 -32.13
CA SER A 276 -0.10 25.56 -31.87
C SER A 276 -1.50 25.82 -31.28
N TYR A 277 -2.01 24.93 -30.43
CA TYR A 277 -3.36 25.06 -29.87
C TYR A 277 -3.39 26.04 -28.69
N ARG A 278 -4.52 26.74 -28.53
CA ARG A 278 -4.85 27.50 -27.32
C ARG A 278 -5.10 26.61 -26.09
N LYS A 279 -5.35 25.31 -26.29
CA LYS A 279 -5.70 24.36 -25.22
C LYS A 279 -4.47 23.61 -24.69
N ARG A 280 -4.55 23.17 -23.44
CA ARG A 280 -3.47 22.54 -22.67
C ARG A 280 -3.85 21.09 -22.29
N ASN A 281 -2.92 20.33 -21.74
CA ASN A 281 -3.17 18.98 -21.22
C ASN A 281 -3.13 18.96 -19.69
N ILE A 282 -3.64 17.91 -19.06
CA ILE A 282 -3.49 17.65 -17.63
C ILE A 282 -2.40 16.60 -17.42
N VAL A 283 -1.54 16.83 -16.43
CA VAL A 283 -0.61 15.82 -15.90
C VAL A 283 -0.79 15.68 -14.40
N GLY A 284 -0.64 14.46 -13.90
CA GLY A 284 -0.68 14.15 -12.48
C GLY A 284 0.63 13.52 -12.02
N PHE A 285 1.09 13.86 -10.83
CA PHE A 285 2.20 13.21 -10.14
C PHE A 285 1.63 12.52 -8.91
N ILE A 286 1.97 11.24 -8.70
CA ILE A 286 1.59 10.47 -7.51
C ILE A 286 2.74 9.54 -7.08
N GLY A 287 2.82 9.22 -5.79
CA GLY A 287 3.84 8.30 -5.27
C GLY A 287 4.03 8.43 -3.77
N GLY A 288 5.24 8.08 -3.29
CA GLY A 288 5.61 8.18 -1.87
C GLY A 288 6.17 9.54 -1.45
N ILE A 289 6.72 10.31 -2.39
CA ILE A 289 7.41 11.58 -2.11
C ILE A 289 6.43 12.74 -1.84
N ASP A 290 6.43 13.28 -0.62
CA ASP A 290 5.80 14.56 -0.27
C ASP A 290 6.66 15.75 -0.73
N LEU A 291 6.04 16.92 -0.93
CA LEU A 291 6.75 18.19 -1.16
C LEU A 291 7.16 18.83 0.17
N CYS A 292 7.93 18.08 0.96
CA CYS A 292 8.34 18.45 2.31
C CYS A 292 9.87 18.41 2.45
N ASP A 293 10.35 18.79 3.62
CA ASP A 293 11.71 18.47 4.01
C ASP A 293 11.94 16.95 4.09
N GLY A 294 13.22 16.63 3.95
CA GLY A 294 13.79 15.30 3.89
C GLY A 294 15.29 15.51 3.92
N GLY A 295 16.01 14.77 4.76
CA GLY A 295 17.37 15.13 5.15
C GLY A 295 18.43 14.20 4.56
N PRO A 296 19.61 14.69 4.14
CA PRO A 296 20.73 13.82 3.76
C PRO A 296 21.32 13.01 4.94
N ARG A 297 20.89 13.27 6.18
CA ARG A 297 21.42 12.62 7.40
C ARG A 297 20.80 11.24 7.63
N GLU A 298 19.53 11.09 7.30
CA GLU A 298 18.85 9.80 7.10
C GLU A 298 18.45 9.78 5.62
N PRO A 299 19.29 9.22 4.73
CA PRO A 299 19.02 9.24 3.30
C PRO A 299 17.64 8.66 3.00
N TRP A 300 16.93 9.23 2.02
CA TRP A 300 15.53 8.94 1.77
C TRP A 300 15.35 8.25 0.41
N HIS A 301 15.17 6.93 0.44
CA HIS A 301 14.90 6.12 -0.75
C HIS A 301 13.39 6.04 -0.99
N ASP A 302 12.93 6.54 -2.14
CA ASP A 302 11.49 6.62 -2.43
C ASP A 302 11.19 6.59 -3.94
N ILE A 303 9.93 6.32 -4.27
CA ILE A 303 9.47 6.11 -5.64
C ILE A 303 8.27 7.00 -5.92
N HIS A 304 8.27 7.63 -7.09
CA HIS A 304 7.18 8.48 -7.56
C HIS A 304 6.93 8.25 -9.05
N CYS A 305 5.81 8.76 -9.58
CA CYS A 305 5.55 8.69 -11.01
C CYS A 305 4.81 9.93 -11.52
N LYS A 306 5.01 10.22 -12.82
CA LYS A 306 4.21 11.19 -13.58
C LYS A 306 3.30 10.43 -14.53
N LEU A 307 2.05 10.86 -14.58
CA LEU A 307 0.95 10.28 -15.32
C LEU A 307 0.45 11.29 -16.35
N GLU A 308 0.42 10.86 -17.61
CA GLU A 308 -0.04 11.66 -18.74
C GLU A 308 -1.09 10.88 -19.54
N GLY A 309 -2.04 11.60 -20.14
CA GLY A 309 -3.17 11.01 -20.85
C GLY A 309 -4.43 10.92 -19.98
N PRO A 310 -5.41 10.07 -20.32
CA PRO A 310 -6.70 10.07 -19.64
C PRO A 310 -6.62 9.80 -18.13
N VAL A 311 -5.62 9.05 -17.66
CA VAL A 311 -5.45 8.76 -16.23
C VAL A 311 -5.11 10.00 -15.40
N ALA A 312 -4.49 11.03 -15.99
CA ALA A 312 -4.20 12.27 -15.27
C ALA A 312 -5.48 12.99 -14.82
N TRP A 313 -6.56 12.83 -15.58
CA TRP A 313 -7.89 13.32 -15.23
C TRP A 313 -8.52 12.55 -14.07
N ASP A 314 -8.21 11.27 -13.89
CA ASP A 314 -8.67 10.51 -12.73
C ASP A 314 -8.03 11.04 -11.43
N VAL A 315 -6.76 11.46 -11.50
CA VAL A 315 -6.06 12.11 -10.37
C VAL A 315 -6.66 13.49 -10.07
N LEU A 316 -6.96 14.28 -11.11
CA LEU A 316 -7.68 15.55 -10.99
C LEU A 316 -9.05 15.34 -10.33
N TYR A 317 -9.82 14.38 -10.81
CA TYR A 317 -11.15 14.09 -10.27
C TYR A 317 -11.10 13.63 -8.81
N ASN A 318 -10.09 12.84 -8.42
CA ASN A 318 -9.86 12.53 -7.01
C ASN A 318 -9.66 13.79 -6.16
N PHE A 319 -8.87 14.76 -6.64
CA PHE A 319 -8.70 16.04 -5.94
C PHE A 319 -10.03 16.80 -5.82
N GLU A 320 -10.78 16.90 -6.91
CA GLU A 320 -12.07 17.60 -6.95
C GLU A 320 -13.09 16.97 -6.00
N GLN A 321 -13.20 15.64 -5.96
CA GLN A 321 -14.08 14.93 -5.03
C GLN A 321 -13.74 15.26 -3.57
N ARG A 322 -12.45 15.34 -3.23
CA ARG A 322 -12.00 15.68 -1.88
C ARG A 322 -12.26 17.15 -1.55
N TRP A 323 -11.96 18.05 -2.49
CA TRP A 323 -12.21 19.48 -2.33
C TRP A 323 -13.70 19.75 -2.07
N GLN A 324 -14.59 19.20 -2.90
CA GLN A 324 -16.04 19.35 -2.75
C GLN A 324 -16.56 18.82 -1.42
N LYS A 325 -15.92 17.79 -0.86
CA LYS A 325 -16.35 17.16 0.39
C LYS A 325 -15.86 17.91 1.62
N GLN A 326 -14.62 18.37 1.60
CA GLN A 326 -13.91 18.83 2.80
C GLN A 326 -13.70 20.35 2.82
N VAL A 327 -14.00 21.05 1.73
CA VAL A 327 -13.84 22.50 1.60
C VAL A 327 -15.18 23.15 1.28
N VAL A 328 -15.49 24.24 1.99
CA VAL A 328 -16.78 24.96 1.85
C VAL A 328 -16.77 25.93 0.66
N THR A 329 -15.59 26.42 0.26
CA THR A 329 -15.46 27.41 -0.83
C THR A 329 -15.43 26.74 -2.20
N ASP A 330 -16.31 27.22 -3.09
CA ASP A 330 -16.37 26.78 -4.47
C ASP A 330 -15.42 27.62 -5.35
N VAL A 331 -14.15 27.24 -5.35
CA VAL A 331 -13.07 27.87 -6.12
C VAL A 331 -12.42 26.91 -7.12
N LEU A 332 -12.98 25.71 -7.27
CA LEU A 332 -12.60 24.78 -8.33
C LEU A 332 -12.87 25.44 -9.69
N ILE A 333 -12.04 25.13 -10.69
CA ILE A 333 -12.33 25.55 -12.05
C ILE A 333 -13.54 24.74 -12.52
N PRO A 334 -14.66 25.38 -12.91
CA PRO A 334 -15.84 24.64 -13.36
C PRO A 334 -15.52 23.80 -14.60
N GLN A 335 -16.15 22.63 -14.73
CA GLN A 335 -15.93 21.72 -15.86
C GLN A 335 -16.09 22.42 -17.22
N SER A 336 -17.09 23.31 -17.36
CA SER A 336 -17.30 24.07 -18.60
C SER A 336 -16.09 24.95 -18.98
N LYS A 337 -15.40 25.52 -18.00
CA LYS A 337 -14.18 26.32 -18.22
C LYS A 337 -12.97 25.42 -18.45
N LEU A 338 -12.88 24.26 -17.78
CA LEU A 338 -11.86 23.26 -18.09
C LEU A 338 -11.98 22.81 -19.55
N ASP A 339 -13.19 22.50 -20.03
CA ASP A 339 -13.44 22.07 -21.41
C ASP A 339 -12.99 23.11 -22.46
N GLU A 340 -12.97 24.41 -22.10
CA GLU A 340 -12.47 25.50 -22.95
C GLU A 340 -10.95 25.60 -22.99
N ILE A 341 -10.26 25.32 -21.88
CA ILE A 341 -8.82 25.58 -21.70
C ILE A 341 -7.95 24.32 -21.80
N VAL A 342 -8.49 23.14 -21.53
CA VAL A 342 -7.79 21.85 -21.63
C VAL A 342 -8.47 20.92 -22.62
N ILE A 343 -7.67 20.05 -23.24
CA ILE A 343 -8.21 18.99 -24.10
C ILE A 343 -8.94 17.95 -23.26
N GLN A 344 -10.02 17.40 -23.81
CA GLN A 344 -10.75 16.29 -23.18
C GLN A 344 -9.80 15.11 -22.88
N PRO A 345 -10.13 14.25 -21.89
CA PRO A 345 -9.34 13.07 -21.56
C PRO A 345 -9.22 12.16 -22.79
N THR A 346 -8.13 12.30 -23.53
CA THR A 346 -7.89 11.64 -24.82
C THR A 346 -6.57 10.90 -24.78
N ARG A 347 -6.48 9.85 -25.60
CA ARG A 347 -5.26 9.05 -25.73
C ARG A 347 -4.16 9.94 -26.30
N ILE A 348 -3.05 10.05 -25.58
CA ILE A 348 -1.89 10.83 -26.01
C ILE A 348 -0.87 9.98 -26.79
N MET A 349 -1.01 8.66 -26.72
CA MET A 349 -0.21 7.70 -27.47
C MET A 349 -1.09 6.78 -28.31
N SER A 350 -0.62 6.44 -29.50
CA SER A 350 -1.29 5.47 -30.38
C SER A 350 -1.26 4.08 -29.74
N SER A 351 -2.30 3.28 -29.96
CA SER A 351 -2.30 1.87 -29.52
C SER A 351 -1.22 1.02 -30.20
N THR A 352 -0.64 1.49 -31.31
CA THR A 352 0.47 0.85 -32.01
C THR A 352 1.84 1.32 -31.54
N ASP A 353 1.89 2.38 -30.73
CA ASP A 353 3.13 2.90 -30.16
C ASP A 353 3.62 1.92 -29.08
N PRO A 354 4.84 1.33 -29.20
CA PRO A 354 5.37 0.42 -28.19
C PRO A 354 5.46 1.04 -26.80
N GLU A 355 5.70 2.36 -26.71
CA GLU A 355 5.88 3.07 -25.46
C GLU A 355 4.56 3.50 -24.81
N THR A 356 3.41 3.14 -25.39
CA THR A 356 2.10 3.40 -24.77
C THR A 356 1.94 2.63 -23.47
N TRP A 357 1.15 3.19 -22.56
CA TRP A 357 0.79 2.55 -21.30
C TRP A 357 -0.72 2.36 -21.17
N ASN A 358 -1.09 1.28 -20.49
CA ASN A 358 -2.39 1.12 -19.87
C ASN A 358 -2.23 1.34 -18.36
N VAL A 359 -3.04 2.22 -17.78
CA VAL A 359 -2.92 2.67 -16.39
C VAL A 359 -4.28 2.71 -15.75
N GLN A 360 -4.39 2.26 -14.51
CA GLN A 360 -5.61 2.33 -13.71
C GLN A 360 -5.30 3.00 -12.38
N LEU A 361 -6.17 3.90 -11.94
CA LEU A 361 -6.05 4.58 -10.65
C LEU A 361 -6.79 3.80 -9.56
N PHE A 362 -6.20 3.73 -8.38
CA PHE A 362 -6.72 3.04 -7.21
C PHE A 362 -6.63 3.93 -5.98
N ARG A 363 -7.54 3.75 -5.02
CA ARG A 363 -7.56 4.50 -3.77
C ARG A 363 -7.87 3.63 -2.55
N SER A 364 -7.52 4.18 -1.41
CA SER A 364 -8.15 3.90 -0.12
C SER A 364 -8.77 5.21 0.33
N ILE A 365 -10.09 5.34 0.33
CA ILE A 365 -10.78 6.58 0.72
C ILE A 365 -12.25 6.26 1.03
N ASP A 366 -12.91 7.10 1.82
CA ASP A 366 -14.33 6.92 2.13
C ASP A 366 -15.19 8.14 1.79
N GLY A 367 -16.51 7.95 1.85
CA GLY A 367 -17.50 8.99 1.61
C GLY A 367 -17.50 10.12 2.66
N GLY A 368 -16.70 10.02 3.73
CA GLY A 368 -16.40 11.11 4.66
C GLY A 368 -15.35 12.08 4.10
N ALA A 369 -14.43 11.57 3.27
CA ALA A 369 -13.33 12.31 2.66
C ALA A 369 -13.56 12.67 1.18
N ALA A 370 -14.40 11.94 0.45
CA ALA A 370 -14.69 12.18 -0.97
C ALA A 370 -16.20 12.30 -1.25
N ALA A 371 -16.57 13.25 -2.12
CA ALA A 371 -17.94 13.41 -2.61
C ALA A 371 -18.21 12.52 -3.83
N GLY A 372 -19.49 12.27 -4.13
CA GLY A 372 -19.89 11.65 -5.41
C GLY A 372 -19.83 10.13 -5.48
N PHE A 373 -19.71 9.43 -4.34
CA PHE A 373 -19.94 7.98 -4.33
C PHE A 373 -21.42 7.65 -4.53
N PRO A 374 -21.75 6.56 -5.26
CA PRO A 374 -23.13 6.13 -5.42
C PRO A 374 -23.72 5.69 -4.08
N GLU A 375 -24.97 6.08 -3.81
CA GLU A 375 -25.70 5.70 -2.60
C GLU A 375 -26.41 4.34 -2.74
N ALA A 376 -26.73 3.93 -3.98
CA ALA A 376 -27.44 2.68 -4.24
C ALA A 376 -26.48 1.47 -4.09
N PRO A 377 -26.80 0.46 -3.26
CA PRO A 377 -25.90 -0.66 -2.98
C PRO A 377 -25.47 -1.47 -4.21
N ASP A 378 -26.35 -1.61 -5.21
CA ASP A 378 -26.04 -2.34 -6.45
C ASP A 378 -25.04 -1.57 -7.32
N GLN A 379 -25.10 -0.23 -7.33
CA GLN A 379 -24.14 0.63 -8.02
C GLN A 379 -22.80 0.66 -7.29
N ALA A 380 -22.83 0.76 -5.95
CA ALA A 380 -21.64 0.69 -5.11
C ALA A 380 -20.90 -0.64 -5.30
N ALA A 381 -21.61 -1.77 -5.28
CA ALA A 381 -21.02 -3.10 -5.48
C ALA A 381 -20.40 -3.28 -6.87
N LYS A 382 -20.97 -2.69 -7.93
CA LYS A 382 -20.39 -2.70 -9.29
C LYS A 382 -19.04 -1.99 -9.36
N LEU A 383 -18.87 -0.94 -8.55
CA LEU A 383 -17.61 -0.19 -8.41
C LEU A 383 -16.69 -0.78 -7.32
N GLY A 384 -17.04 -1.93 -6.74
CA GLY A 384 -16.31 -2.58 -5.65
C GLY A 384 -16.24 -1.77 -4.35
N LEU A 385 -17.12 -0.79 -4.20
CA LEU A 385 -17.26 -0.03 -2.97
C LEU A 385 -17.97 -0.89 -1.93
N VAL A 386 -17.53 -0.78 -0.67
CA VAL A 386 -18.08 -1.56 0.44
C VAL A 386 -18.70 -0.65 1.49
N SER A 387 -19.78 -1.12 2.11
CA SER A 387 -20.41 -0.43 3.25
C SER A 387 -19.46 -0.46 4.45
N GLY A 388 -19.02 0.71 4.91
CA GLY A 388 -18.35 0.91 6.20
C GLY A 388 -19.36 1.07 7.34
N LYS A 389 -18.98 1.71 8.44
CA LYS A 389 -19.87 1.96 9.59
C LYS A 389 -20.78 3.14 9.35
N ASP A 390 -20.21 4.25 8.89
CA ASP A 390 -20.91 5.51 8.66
C ASP A 390 -20.70 6.03 7.22
N ALA A 391 -19.83 5.40 6.43
CA ALA A 391 -19.50 5.81 5.07
C ALA A 391 -19.32 4.62 4.09
N THR A 392 -19.50 4.90 2.80
CA THR A 392 -19.07 4.02 1.71
C THR A 392 -17.55 4.07 1.57
N LEU A 393 -16.89 2.92 1.48
CA LEU A 393 -15.44 2.78 1.40
C LEU A 393 -15.00 2.35 0.00
N ASP A 394 -14.00 3.03 -0.54
CA ASP A 394 -13.16 2.57 -1.65
C ASP A 394 -11.90 1.94 -1.08
N ARG A 395 -11.67 0.66 -1.40
CA ARG A 395 -10.49 -0.13 -1.00
C ARG A 395 -9.78 -0.73 -2.22
N SER A 396 -9.91 -0.07 -3.36
CA SER A 396 -9.40 -0.54 -4.66
C SER A 396 -7.87 -0.73 -4.68
N ILE A 397 -7.10 -0.04 -3.82
CA ILE A 397 -5.66 -0.32 -3.69
C ILE A 397 -5.42 -1.75 -3.22
N GLN A 398 -6.09 -2.20 -2.15
CA GLN A 398 -5.94 -3.56 -1.66
C GLN A 398 -6.34 -4.57 -2.74
N VAL A 399 -7.42 -4.28 -3.46
CA VAL A 399 -7.91 -5.11 -4.57
C VAL A 399 -6.89 -5.20 -5.69
N ALA A 400 -6.24 -4.09 -6.07
CA ALA A 400 -5.20 -4.06 -7.08
C ALA A 400 -3.96 -4.88 -6.68
N TYR A 401 -3.52 -4.78 -5.43
CA TYR A 401 -2.44 -5.60 -4.90
C TYR A 401 -2.78 -7.10 -4.95
N ILE A 402 -3.98 -7.49 -4.49
CA ILE A 402 -4.42 -8.89 -4.52
C ILE A 402 -4.41 -9.43 -5.96
N ASN A 403 -5.01 -8.72 -6.91
CA ASN A 403 -5.07 -9.15 -8.30
C ASN A 403 -3.68 -9.23 -8.95
N ALA A 404 -2.78 -8.29 -8.64
CA ALA A 404 -1.40 -8.33 -9.12
C ALA A 404 -0.62 -9.54 -8.58
N ILE A 405 -0.78 -9.86 -7.29
CA ILE A 405 -0.15 -11.04 -6.68
C ILE A 405 -0.73 -12.33 -7.27
N ARG A 406 -2.05 -12.43 -7.42
CA ARG A 406 -2.73 -13.63 -7.94
C ARG A 406 -2.34 -13.96 -9.37
N ARG A 407 -2.17 -12.95 -10.24
CA ARG A 407 -1.71 -13.22 -11.62
C ARG A 407 -0.21 -13.52 -11.74
N ALA A 408 0.61 -13.16 -10.75
CA ALA A 408 2.06 -13.32 -10.81
C ALA A 408 2.50 -14.74 -11.19
N LYS A 409 3.42 -14.84 -12.14
CA LYS A 409 3.91 -16.08 -12.76
C LYS A 409 5.37 -16.41 -12.39
N ASN A 410 6.25 -15.43 -12.29
CA ASN A 410 7.70 -15.63 -12.14
C ASN A 410 8.23 -15.02 -10.83
N PHE A 411 8.01 -13.73 -10.60
CA PHE A 411 8.52 -13.08 -9.41
C PHE A 411 7.73 -11.82 -9.01
N ILE A 412 7.92 -11.41 -7.77
CA ILE A 412 7.41 -10.14 -7.24
C ILE A 412 8.57 -9.42 -6.53
N TYR A 413 8.73 -8.13 -6.80
CA TYR A 413 9.66 -7.24 -6.11
C TYR A 413 8.88 -6.11 -5.43
N ILE A 414 9.06 -5.93 -4.13
CA ILE A 414 8.34 -4.94 -3.31
C ILE A 414 9.35 -4.06 -2.60
N GLU A 415 9.12 -2.76 -2.64
CA GLU A 415 9.75 -1.79 -1.75
C GLU A 415 8.64 -1.10 -0.96
N ASN A 416 8.64 -1.23 0.36
CA ASN A 416 7.58 -0.67 1.18
C ASN A 416 8.08 -0.19 2.55
N GLN A 417 7.59 0.95 3.03
CA GLN A 417 7.89 1.46 4.38
C GLN A 417 7.42 0.53 5.50
N TYR A 418 6.32 -0.19 5.29
CA TYR A 418 5.79 -1.15 6.25
C TYR A 418 5.49 -2.48 5.58
N PHE A 419 5.69 -3.57 6.31
CA PHE A 419 5.25 -4.90 5.86
C PHE A 419 4.67 -5.71 7.02
N LEU A 420 3.40 -5.47 7.31
CA LEU A 420 2.67 -6.16 8.37
C LEU A 420 1.21 -6.34 7.98
N GLY A 421 0.59 -7.48 8.31
CA GLY A 421 -0.81 -7.70 7.96
C GLY A 421 -1.23 -9.16 7.94
N SER A 422 -2.44 -9.37 7.44
CA SER A 422 -3.11 -10.68 7.44
C SER A 422 -3.11 -11.33 8.83
N SER A 423 -3.41 -10.53 9.86
CA SER A 423 -3.25 -10.94 11.25
C SER A 423 -4.01 -12.21 11.58
N PHE A 424 -5.17 -12.44 10.95
CA PHE A 424 -5.96 -13.68 11.07
C PHE A 424 -5.17 -14.97 10.76
N GLY A 425 -4.04 -14.89 10.05
CA GLY A 425 -3.14 -16.02 9.79
C GLY A 425 -1.97 -16.14 10.77
N TRP A 426 -1.78 -15.19 11.69
CA TRP A 426 -0.70 -15.24 12.68
C TRP A 426 -0.92 -16.37 13.66
N ARG A 427 0.15 -17.12 13.96
CA ARG A 427 0.15 -18.16 14.99
C ARG A 427 0.71 -17.54 16.26
N SER A 428 -0.16 -17.29 17.23
CA SER A 428 0.23 -16.66 18.48
C SER A 428 -0.44 -17.33 19.68
N GLN A 429 0.32 -17.42 20.78
CA GLN A 429 -0.19 -17.85 22.08
C GLN A 429 -0.20 -16.72 23.12
N ASP A 430 0.51 -15.61 22.85
CA ASP A 430 0.67 -14.48 23.77
C ASP A 430 -0.31 -13.32 23.48
N ILE A 431 -0.95 -13.31 22.31
CA ILE A 431 -1.97 -12.33 21.94
C ILE A 431 -3.22 -13.00 21.39
N LYS A 432 -4.37 -12.37 21.60
CA LYS A 432 -5.62 -12.73 20.94
C LYS A 432 -5.64 -12.10 19.54
N VAL A 433 -5.42 -12.92 18.52
CA VAL A 433 -5.18 -12.48 17.14
C VAL A 433 -6.34 -11.68 16.56
N GLU A 434 -7.57 -11.99 16.98
CA GLU A 434 -8.78 -11.31 16.53
C GLU A 434 -8.83 -9.84 16.98
N ASP A 435 -8.11 -9.48 18.06
CA ASP A 435 -8.10 -8.12 18.60
C ASP A 435 -7.12 -7.19 17.84
N ILE A 436 -6.25 -7.74 16.98
CA ILE A 436 -5.27 -6.97 16.20
C ILE A 436 -5.94 -6.19 15.06
N GLY A 437 -6.91 -6.81 14.37
CA GLY A 437 -7.68 -6.16 13.31
C GLY A 437 -6.87 -5.71 12.08
N ALA A 438 -5.74 -6.36 11.77
CA ALA A 438 -4.95 -6.10 10.55
C ALA A 438 -5.29 -7.12 9.45
N LEU A 439 -6.51 -7.02 8.92
CA LEU A 439 -7.19 -8.03 8.12
C LEU A 439 -6.91 -8.00 6.60
N HIS A 440 -6.13 -7.04 6.08
CA HIS A 440 -5.81 -7.03 4.65
C HIS A 440 -5.03 -8.28 4.22
N LEU A 441 -5.14 -8.66 2.95
CA LEU A 441 -4.70 -9.99 2.47
C LEU A 441 -3.28 -10.05 1.89
N ILE A 442 -2.60 -8.92 1.69
CA ILE A 442 -1.36 -8.84 0.90
C ILE A 442 -0.34 -9.92 1.32
N SER A 443 0.01 -9.98 2.61
CA SER A 443 1.04 -10.92 3.11
C SER A 443 0.61 -12.38 2.95
N LYS A 444 -0.67 -12.68 3.16
CA LYS A 444 -1.21 -14.03 2.98
C LYS A 444 -1.31 -14.44 1.51
N GLU A 445 -1.72 -13.54 0.61
CA GLU A 445 -1.75 -13.79 -0.83
C GLU A 445 -0.33 -14.06 -1.36
N LEU A 446 0.69 -13.36 -0.87
CA LEU A 446 2.09 -13.62 -1.21
C LEU A 446 2.53 -15.02 -0.78
N SER A 447 2.28 -15.42 0.48
CA SER A 447 2.67 -16.76 0.93
C SER A 447 1.89 -17.85 0.21
N LEU A 448 0.58 -17.69 0.00
CA LEU A 448 -0.25 -18.64 -0.75
C LEU A 448 0.15 -18.74 -2.22
N LYS A 449 0.55 -17.63 -2.85
CA LYS A 449 1.11 -17.65 -4.20
C LYS A 449 2.39 -18.49 -4.24
N ILE A 450 3.35 -18.25 -3.34
CA ILE A 450 4.57 -19.06 -3.26
C ILE A 450 4.25 -20.53 -3.03
N VAL A 451 3.36 -20.84 -2.07
CA VAL A 451 2.90 -22.21 -1.79
C VAL A 451 2.34 -22.86 -3.05
N SER A 452 1.48 -22.18 -3.80
CA SER A 452 0.89 -22.73 -5.03
C SER A 452 1.96 -23.07 -6.09
N LYS A 453 3.03 -22.28 -6.17
CA LYS A 453 4.13 -22.49 -7.12
C LYS A 453 5.03 -23.65 -6.70
N ILE A 454 5.32 -23.76 -5.40
CA ILE A 454 5.97 -24.96 -4.82
C ILE A 454 5.13 -26.20 -5.10
N GLU A 455 3.80 -26.11 -4.91
CA GLU A 455 2.90 -27.22 -5.14
C GLU A 455 2.84 -27.64 -6.62
N ALA A 456 2.95 -26.68 -7.54
CA ALA A 456 3.04 -26.92 -8.99
C ALA A 456 4.44 -27.38 -9.46
N GLY A 457 5.48 -27.26 -8.62
CA GLY A 457 6.87 -27.50 -9.04
C GLY A 457 7.42 -26.40 -9.96
N GLU A 458 6.84 -25.21 -9.89
CA GLU A 458 7.20 -24.06 -10.72
C GLU A 458 8.07 -23.09 -9.92
N ARG A 459 9.10 -22.53 -10.55
CA ARG A 459 9.97 -21.58 -9.89
C ARG A 459 9.26 -20.24 -9.69
N PHE A 460 9.36 -19.69 -8.49
CA PHE A 460 8.81 -18.38 -8.14
C PHE A 460 9.57 -17.77 -6.96
N THR A 461 9.80 -16.47 -6.99
CA THR A 461 10.47 -15.77 -5.88
C THR A 461 9.82 -14.42 -5.57
N VAL A 462 9.73 -14.11 -4.29
CA VAL A 462 9.32 -12.79 -3.78
C VAL A 462 10.49 -12.13 -3.06
N TYR A 463 10.76 -10.88 -3.44
CA TYR A 463 11.81 -10.03 -2.90
C TYR A 463 11.16 -8.82 -2.23
N ILE A 464 11.51 -8.54 -0.98
CA ILE A 464 10.91 -7.45 -0.20
C ILE A 464 12.02 -6.58 0.41
N VAL A 465 11.99 -5.29 0.12
CA VAL A 465 12.85 -4.27 0.73
C VAL A 465 12.01 -3.39 1.64
N ILE A 466 12.39 -3.30 2.90
CA ILE A 466 11.73 -2.55 3.97
C ILE A 466 12.79 -1.72 4.71
N PRO A 467 12.43 -0.65 5.43
CA PRO A 467 13.42 0.07 6.22
C PRO A 467 13.96 -0.82 7.34
N MET A 468 15.17 -0.53 7.83
CA MET A 468 15.78 -1.32 8.92
C MET A 468 14.90 -1.27 10.19
N TRP A 469 14.28 -0.12 10.43
CA TRP A 469 13.16 0.09 11.33
C TRP A 469 12.29 1.24 10.79
N PRO A 470 10.99 1.32 11.15
CA PRO A 470 10.15 2.49 10.85
C PRO A 470 10.72 3.78 11.45
N GLU A 471 10.57 4.91 10.77
CA GLU A 471 11.06 6.22 11.22
C GLU A 471 10.65 6.53 12.68
N GLY A 472 11.59 7.11 13.43
CA GLY A 472 11.46 7.43 14.83
C GLY A 472 12.51 6.76 15.71
N ILE A 473 12.40 6.99 17.02
CA ILE A 473 13.32 6.41 18.02
C ILE A 473 13.08 4.90 18.07
N PRO A 474 14.07 4.04 17.76
CA PRO A 474 13.81 2.62 17.57
C PRO A 474 13.41 1.88 18.86
N GLU A 475 13.82 2.39 20.02
CA GLU A 475 13.42 1.89 21.34
C GLU A 475 12.03 2.36 21.78
N SER A 476 11.38 3.25 21.02
CA SER A 476 10.03 3.70 21.34
C SER A 476 9.02 2.55 21.27
N GLY A 477 7.98 2.60 22.12
CA GLY A 477 6.93 1.58 22.12
C GLY A 477 6.23 1.43 20.76
N SER A 478 6.07 2.53 20.01
CA SER A 478 5.48 2.53 18.67
C SER A 478 6.33 1.72 17.68
N VAL A 479 7.64 2.00 17.60
CA VAL A 479 8.54 1.29 16.69
C VAL A 479 8.66 -0.18 17.06
N GLN A 480 8.79 -0.49 18.36
CA GLN A 480 8.85 -1.88 18.83
C GLN A 480 7.58 -2.68 18.53
N ALA A 481 6.39 -2.07 18.68
CA ALA A 481 5.13 -2.70 18.30
C ALA A 481 5.08 -2.98 16.79
N ILE A 482 5.45 -2.01 15.95
CA ILE A 482 5.46 -2.21 14.49
C ILE A 482 6.41 -3.36 14.10
N LEU A 483 7.60 -3.40 14.70
CA LEU A 483 8.60 -4.44 14.43
C LEU A 483 8.11 -5.84 14.86
N ASP A 484 7.39 -5.97 15.98
CA ASP A 484 6.81 -7.27 16.37
C ASP A 484 5.68 -7.68 15.39
N TRP A 485 4.88 -6.74 14.88
CA TRP A 485 3.78 -7.08 13.96
C TRP A 485 4.34 -7.51 12.59
N GLN A 486 5.41 -6.85 12.15
CA GLN A 486 6.20 -7.26 11.00
C GLN A 486 6.79 -8.66 11.21
N ARG A 487 7.42 -8.92 12.36
CA ARG A 487 7.97 -10.23 12.72
C ARG A 487 6.93 -11.34 12.66
N ARG A 488 5.74 -11.14 13.25
CA ARG A 488 4.63 -12.12 13.21
C ARG A 488 4.12 -12.37 11.80
N THR A 489 4.09 -11.33 10.97
CA THR A 489 3.73 -11.44 9.56
C THR A 489 4.75 -12.28 8.79
N MET A 490 6.05 -12.01 8.98
CA MET A 490 7.13 -12.79 8.38
C MET A 490 7.10 -14.26 8.84
N GLU A 491 6.86 -14.50 10.13
CA GLU A 491 6.74 -15.82 10.72
C GLU A 491 5.59 -16.64 10.09
N MET A 492 4.41 -16.04 9.94
CA MET A 492 3.28 -16.64 9.24
C MET A 492 3.69 -17.07 7.81
N MET A 493 4.28 -16.15 7.04
CA MET A 493 4.63 -16.41 5.64
C MET A 493 5.70 -17.50 5.50
N TYR A 494 6.77 -17.46 6.29
CA TYR A 494 7.82 -18.49 6.26
C TYR A 494 7.29 -19.85 6.73
N THR A 495 6.35 -19.87 7.66
CA THR A 495 5.72 -21.11 8.11
C THR A 495 4.90 -21.75 7.00
N ASP A 496 4.08 -20.99 6.28
CA ASP A 496 3.31 -21.48 5.13
C ASP A 496 4.24 -22.12 4.07
N ILE A 497 5.32 -21.42 3.73
CA ILE A 497 6.31 -21.87 2.73
C ILE A 497 7.02 -23.14 3.19
N THR A 498 7.50 -23.16 4.43
CA THR A 498 8.21 -24.33 4.99
C THR A 498 7.31 -25.56 5.03
N GLN A 499 6.02 -25.39 5.37
CA GLN A 499 5.06 -26.48 5.34
C GLN A 499 4.85 -27.04 3.92
N ALA A 500 4.79 -26.18 2.90
CA ALA A 500 4.69 -26.61 1.50
C ALA A 500 5.94 -27.36 1.02
N LEU A 501 7.14 -26.87 1.36
CA LEU A 501 8.40 -27.55 1.04
C LEU A 501 8.47 -28.95 1.67
N ASN A 502 8.15 -29.05 2.97
CA ASN A 502 8.12 -30.32 3.69
C ASN A 502 7.11 -31.30 3.08
N LYS A 503 5.90 -30.83 2.72
CA LYS A 503 4.87 -31.65 2.06
C LYS A 503 5.32 -32.17 0.69
N LYS A 504 6.17 -31.43 -0.01
CA LYS A 504 6.79 -31.85 -1.28
C LYS A 504 8.07 -32.66 -1.13
N GLY A 505 8.60 -32.80 0.09
CA GLY A 505 9.87 -33.46 0.35
C GLY A 505 11.07 -32.73 -0.26
N LEU A 506 10.99 -31.39 -0.38
CA LEU A 506 12.07 -30.56 -0.93
C LEU A 506 12.99 -30.08 0.19
N ASP A 507 14.27 -30.40 0.09
CA ASP A 507 15.33 -29.83 0.92
C ASP A 507 15.83 -28.52 0.29
N ALA A 508 15.08 -27.44 0.51
CA ALA A 508 15.36 -26.11 -0.03
C ALA A 508 15.26 -25.05 1.07
N ASN A 509 16.03 -23.95 0.93
CA ASN A 509 15.92 -22.85 1.87
C ASN A 509 14.63 -22.07 1.59
N PRO A 510 13.74 -21.80 2.58
CA PRO A 510 12.59 -20.92 2.36
C PRO A 510 12.97 -19.54 1.81
N ARG A 511 14.19 -19.07 2.08
CA ARG A 511 14.74 -17.82 1.53
C ARG A 511 15.06 -17.86 0.04
N ASP A 512 15.05 -19.03 -0.57
CA ASP A 512 15.11 -19.17 -2.02
C ASP A 512 13.79 -18.74 -2.68
N TYR A 513 12.70 -18.66 -1.91
CA TYR A 513 11.36 -18.32 -2.38
C TYR A 513 10.84 -16.98 -1.83
N LEU A 514 11.24 -16.60 -0.61
CA LEU A 514 10.86 -15.36 0.04
C LEU A 514 12.05 -14.73 0.75
N THR A 515 12.49 -13.55 0.32
CA THR A 515 13.65 -12.88 0.89
C THR A 515 13.34 -11.43 1.28
N PHE A 516 13.78 -11.05 2.48
CA PHE A 516 13.64 -9.70 3.03
C PHE A 516 15.01 -9.01 3.13
N PHE A 517 15.01 -7.72 2.80
CA PHE A 517 16.16 -6.83 2.83
C PHE A 517 15.80 -5.49 3.45
N CYS A 518 16.82 -4.73 3.85
CA CYS A 518 16.72 -3.30 4.12
C CYS A 518 17.85 -2.57 3.38
N LEU A 519 17.85 -1.23 3.45
CA LEU A 519 18.90 -0.43 2.85
C LEU A 519 19.78 0.24 3.92
N GLY A 520 21.06 0.38 3.63
CA GLY A 520 22.01 1.09 4.49
C GLY A 520 23.18 1.66 3.74
N ASN A 521 23.80 2.68 4.31
CA ASN A 521 25.02 3.26 3.78
C ASN A 521 26.09 3.35 4.86
N ARG A 522 27.35 3.32 4.43
CA ARG A 522 28.51 3.50 5.30
C ARG A 522 29.64 4.16 4.52
N GLU A 523 30.15 5.26 5.05
CA GLU A 523 31.10 6.11 4.33
C GLU A 523 32.37 6.37 5.15
N THR A 524 33.52 6.13 4.55
CA THR A 524 34.80 6.58 5.09
C THR A 524 34.80 8.10 5.24
N LYS A 525 35.57 8.60 6.21
CA LYS A 525 35.73 10.04 6.39
C LYS A 525 36.60 10.59 5.27
N LYS A 526 36.08 11.56 4.51
CA LYS A 526 36.80 12.15 3.37
C LYS A 526 37.48 13.47 3.75
N VAL A 527 38.57 13.80 3.07
CA VAL A 527 39.25 15.09 3.26
C VAL A 527 38.35 16.22 2.75
N GLY A 528 38.12 17.24 3.56
CA GLY A 528 37.23 18.36 3.21
C GLY A 528 35.75 18.11 3.49
N GLU A 529 35.37 16.96 4.06
CA GLU A 529 34.01 16.73 4.54
C GLU A 529 33.61 17.73 5.63
N HIS A 530 32.32 18.07 5.69
CA HIS A 530 31.76 18.94 6.73
C HIS A 530 32.10 18.44 8.14
N VAL A 531 32.56 19.36 9.00
CA VAL A 531 32.80 19.09 10.41
C VAL A 531 31.77 19.86 11.23
N PRO A 532 30.87 19.16 11.97
CA PRO A 532 29.88 19.84 12.78
C PRO A 532 30.55 20.63 13.91
N THR A 533 29.98 21.79 14.26
CA THR A 533 30.47 22.65 15.35
C THR A 533 30.26 22.03 16.73
N GLU A 534 29.27 21.15 16.85
CA GLU A 534 28.90 20.45 18.09
C GLU A 534 29.05 18.94 17.92
N LYS A 535 29.19 18.23 19.05
CA LYS A 535 29.28 16.78 19.08
C LYS A 535 28.05 16.19 19.78
N PRO A 536 27.57 15.02 19.35
CA PRO A 536 26.51 14.32 20.07
C PRO A 536 26.91 13.98 21.51
N GLU A 537 25.90 13.78 22.36
CA GLU A 537 26.11 13.35 23.74
C GLU A 537 26.90 12.02 23.78
N PRO A 538 27.97 11.92 24.59
CA PRO A 538 28.77 10.69 24.68
C PRO A 538 27.92 9.46 25.07
N GLY A 539 28.05 8.36 24.32
CA GLY A 539 27.29 7.14 24.59
C GLY A 539 25.81 7.19 24.19
N SER A 540 25.38 8.23 23.47
CA SER A 540 24.12 8.24 22.72
C SER A 540 24.22 7.40 21.45
N ASP A 541 23.06 7.05 20.90
CA ASP A 541 22.95 6.38 19.61
C ASP A 541 23.53 7.23 18.49
N TYR A 542 23.25 8.54 18.53
CA TYR A 542 23.79 9.51 17.59
C TYR A 542 25.34 9.53 17.63
N ALA A 543 25.95 9.52 18.82
CA ALA A 543 27.41 9.44 18.94
C ALA A 543 27.97 8.17 18.31
N ARG A 544 27.30 7.02 18.52
CA ARG A 544 27.75 5.73 17.96
C ARG A 544 27.59 5.69 16.44
N ALA A 545 26.44 6.08 15.90
CA ALA A 545 26.23 6.16 14.45
C ALA A 545 27.22 7.11 13.76
N GLN A 546 27.49 8.29 14.37
CA GLN A 546 28.48 9.22 13.85
C GLN A 546 29.90 8.65 13.87
N GLN A 547 30.25 7.86 14.89
CA GLN A 547 31.56 7.22 15.03
C GLN A 547 31.72 6.01 14.11
N SER A 548 30.70 5.17 13.98
CA SER A 548 30.67 3.97 13.14
C SER A 548 30.51 4.29 11.64
N ARG A 549 30.12 5.54 11.35
CA ARG A 549 30.00 6.12 10.00
C ARG A 549 28.96 5.45 9.13
N ARG A 550 27.91 4.91 9.75
CA ARG A 550 26.85 4.18 9.07
C ARG A 550 25.48 4.61 9.56
N PHE A 551 24.51 4.50 8.68
CA PHE A 551 23.09 4.60 9.04
C PHE A 551 22.25 3.86 8.00
N MET A 552 20.98 3.62 8.31
CA MET A 552 20.06 3.10 7.30
C MET A 552 19.83 4.15 6.21
N ILE A 553 19.57 3.68 5.00
CA ILE A 553 18.85 4.47 4.00
C ILE A 553 17.38 4.15 4.24
N TYR A 554 16.58 5.17 4.53
CA TYR A 554 15.18 4.98 4.86
C TYR A 554 14.37 4.65 3.62
N VAL A 555 13.77 3.46 3.62
CA VAL A 555 12.89 2.99 2.54
C VAL A 555 11.50 3.56 2.79
N HIS A 556 11.21 4.69 2.16
CA HIS A 556 9.89 5.30 2.18
C HIS A 556 9.03 4.90 0.96
N ALA A 557 9.59 4.20 -0.02
CA ALA A 557 8.85 3.68 -1.17
C ALA A 557 7.55 2.96 -0.79
N LYS A 558 6.56 2.98 -1.72
CA LYS A 558 5.37 2.12 -1.69
C LYS A 558 5.08 1.58 -3.09
N MET A 559 5.90 0.61 -3.49
CA MET A 559 5.93 0.10 -4.86
C MET A 559 5.93 -1.43 -4.90
N MET A 560 5.29 -1.99 -5.93
CA MET A 560 5.38 -3.41 -6.26
C MET A 560 5.53 -3.60 -7.76
N ILE A 561 6.55 -4.36 -8.17
CA ILE A 561 6.75 -4.84 -9.55
C ILE A 561 6.44 -6.34 -9.60
N VAL A 562 5.69 -6.73 -10.63
CA VAL A 562 5.32 -8.11 -10.90
C VAL A 562 5.79 -8.48 -12.30
N ASP A 563 6.61 -9.53 -12.39
CA ASP A 563 7.04 -10.16 -13.65
C ASP A 563 7.72 -9.23 -14.68
N ASP A 564 8.30 -8.11 -14.20
CA ASP A 564 8.88 -7.03 -15.01
C ASP A 564 7.89 -6.39 -16.02
N GLU A 565 6.58 -6.67 -15.89
CA GLU A 565 5.54 -6.25 -16.84
C GLU A 565 4.43 -5.40 -16.22
N TYR A 566 4.22 -5.47 -14.90
CA TYR A 566 3.22 -4.67 -14.21
C TYR A 566 3.82 -4.02 -12.96
N ILE A 567 3.45 -2.77 -12.71
CA ILE A 567 3.94 -1.98 -11.57
C ILE A 567 2.79 -1.29 -10.85
N ILE A 568 2.86 -1.23 -9.52
CA ILE A 568 2.03 -0.37 -8.66
C ILE A 568 2.93 0.65 -7.98
N ILE A 569 2.59 1.94 -8.06
CA ILE A 569 3.25 3.04 -7.34
C ILE A 569 2.17 3.90 -6.68
N GLY A 570 2.37 4.29 -5.43
CA GLY A 570 1.45 5.18 -4.73
C GLY A 570 1.93 5.60 -3.36
N SER A 571 1.00 5.98 -2.50
CA SER A 571 1.25 6.37 -1.11
C SER A 571 0.98 5.25 -0.08
N ALA A 572 0.31 4.17 -0.51
CA ALA A 572 -0.22 3.15 0.39
C ALA A 572 0.83 2.14 0.88
N ASN A 573 1.04 2.11 2.19
CA ASN A 573 1.90 1.15 2.86
C ASN A 573 1.26 -0.25 2.94
N ILE A 574 2.07 -1.32 3.06
CA ILE A 574 1.55 -2.67 3.35
C ILE A 574 1.33 -2.79 4.86
N ASN A 575 0.26 -2.13 5.30
CA ASN A 575 -0.31 -2.21 6.64
C ASN A 575 -1.83 -1.99 6.57
N GLN A 576 -2.52 -2.23 7.69
CA GLN A 576 -3.97 -2.00 7.71
C GLN A 576 -4.34 -0.52 7.58
N ARG A 577 -3.52 0.41 8.06
CA ARG A 577 -3.81 1.85 7.97
C ARG A 577 -4.03 2.31 6.53
N SER A 578 -3.22 1.82 5.59
CA SER A 578 -3.33 2.18 4.18
C SER A 578 -4.25 1.25 3.37
N MET A 579 -4.35 -0.04 3.72
CA MET A 579 -5.08 -1.02 2.91
C MET A 579 -6.59 -1.12 3.22
N ASP A 580 -7.06 -0.48 4.29
CA ASP A 580 -8.41 -0.66 4.82
C ASP A 580 -9.51 0.02 4.00
N GLY A 581 -9.27 1.24 3.52
CA GLY A 581 -10.25 2.11 2.86
C GLY A 581 -10.89 3.14 3.80
N GLY A 582 -11.19 2.77 5.06
CA GLY A 582 -11.82 3.66 6.07
C GLY A 582 -10.84 4.32 7.05
N ARG A 583 -9.53 4.06 6.93
CA ARG A 583 -8.46 4.58 7.79
C ARG A 583 -7.75 5.77 7.13
N ASP A 584 -6.48 5.65 6.73
CA ASP A 584 -5.82 6.75 6.01
C ASP A 584 -6.32 6.82 4.57
N SER A 585 -6.41 8.04 4.03
CA SER A 585 -6.70 8.19 2.60
C SER A 585 -5.43 8.02 1.79
N GLU A 586 -5.44 7.15 0.79
CA GLU A 586 -4.29 6.80 -0.05
C GLU A 586 -4.65 6.87 -1.53
N ILE A 587 -3.62 6.93 -2.39
CA ILE A 587 -3.76 6.88 -3.84
C ILE A 587 -2.62 6.04 -4.44
N ALA A 588 -2.92 5.27 -5.48
CA ALA A 588 -1.92 4.52 -6.24
C ALA A 588 -2.35 4.39 -7.70
N MET A 589 -1.39 4.20 -8.59
CA MET A 589 -1.62 3.72 -9.94
C MET A 589 -1.16 2.28 -10.05
N GLY A 590 -1.76 1.52 -10.95
CA GLY A 590 -1.17 0.31 -11.49
C GLY A 590 -1.12 0.38 -13.00
N ALA A 591 -0.02 -0.08 -13.58
CA ALA A 591 0.27 0.15 -14.99
C ALA A 591 1.07 -0.98 -15.62
N PHE A 592 0.90 -1.13 -16.94
CA PHE A 592 1.74 -1.95 -17.80
C PHE A 592 1.84 -1.35 -19.20
N GLN A 593 2.90 -1.73 -19.92
CA GLN A 593 3.04 -1.44 -21.35
C GLN A 593 2.51 -2.64 -22.15
N PRO A 594 1.41 -2.52 -22.93
CA PRO A 594 0.80 -3.66 -23.63
C PRO A 594 1.71 -4.32 -24.67
N HIS A 595 2.74 -3.62 -25.16
CA HIS A 595 3.74 -4.15 -26.10
C HIS A 595 4.98 -4.75 -25.42
N HIS A 596 5.06 -4.69 -24.08
CA HIS A 596 6.19 -5.20 -23.30
C HIS A 596 5.72 -6.11 -22.16
N ILE A 597 4.77 -7.00 -22.46
CA ILE A 597 4.33 -8.06 -21.53
C ILE A 597 5.13 -9.34 -21.75
N SER A 598 5.26 -10.14 -20.69
CA SER A 598 5.87 -11.47 -20.75
C SER A 598 4.96 -12.45 -21.47
N THR A 599 5.51 -13.12 -22.48
CA THR A 599 4.88 -14.23 -23.20
C THR A 599 5.72 -15.49 -23.03
N ASP A 600 5.25 -16.63 -23.52
CA ASP A 600 6.05 -17.87 -23.48
C ASP A 600 7.32 -17.80 -24.36
N GLN A 601 7.41 -16.82 -25.26
CA GLN A 601 8.52 -16.64 -26.21
C GLN A 601 9.44 -15.47 -25.85
N GLN A 602 8.94 -14.48 -25.09
CA GLN A 602 9.66 -13.24 -24.82
C GLN A 602 9.40 -12.74 -23.40
N ARG A 603 10.45 -12.26 -22.73
CA ARG A 603 10.34 -11.56 -21.45
C ARG A 603 9.90 -10.11 -21.66
N ALA A 604 9.18 -9.56 -20.70
CA ALA A 604 9.00 -8.13 -20.58
C ALA A 604 10.36 -7.43 -20.46
N LYS A 605 10.66 -6.52 -21.39
CA LYS A 605 11.89 -5.69 -21.42
C LYS A 605 11.57 -4.23 -21.72
N GLY A 606 10.45 -3.74 -21.18
CA GLY A 606 10.05 -2.33 -21.28
C GLY A 606 10.64 -1.46 -20.18
N GLN A 607 10.03 -0.32 -19.94
CA GLN A 607 10.42 0.64 -18.90
C GLN A 607 10.36 0.05 -17.49
N ILE A 608 9.41 -0.85 -17.19
CA ILE A 608 9.30 -1.50 -15.87
C ILE A 608 10.54 -2.38 -15.59
N TYR A 609 10.94 -3.19 -16.56
CA TYR A 609 12.19 -3.96 -16.50
C TYR A 609 13.41 -3.04 -16.31
N GLY A 610 13.50 -1.96 -17.09
CA GLY A 610 14.58 -0.98 -16.99
C GLY A 610 14.66 -0.35 -15.60
N PHE A 611 13.52 0.06 -15.07
CA PHE A 611 13.38 0.66 -13.75
C PHE A 611 13.80 -0.31 -12.64
N ARG A 612 13.35 -1.57 -12.70
CA ARG A 612 13.75 -2.61 -11.73
C ARG A 612 15.25 -2.92 -11.82
N MET A 613 15.85 -2.87 -13.01
CA MET A 613 17.31 -3.04 -13.16
C MET A 613 18.07 -1.85 -12.57
N ALA A 614 17.55 -0.63 -12.74
CA ALA A 614 18.13 0.59 -12.17
C ALA A 614 18.10 0.58 -10.63
N LEU A 615 16.96 0.20 -10.03
CA LEU A 615 16.83 0.02 -8.58
C LEU A 615 17.79 -1.06 -8.07
N TRP A 616 17.85 -2.22 -8.73
CA TRP A 616 18.78 -3.27 -8.30
C TRP A 616 20.23 -2.85 -8.44
N GLN A 617 20.56 -2.00 -9.40
CA GLN A 617 21.91 -1.48 -9.53
C GLN A 617 22.27 -0.49 -8.42
N GLU A 618 21.36 0.41 -8.07
CA GLU A 618 21.52 1.29 -6.91
C GLU A 618 21.73 0.47 -5.64
N HIS A 619 20.85 -0.51 -5.40
CA HIS A 619 20.86 -1.27 -4.16
C HIS A 619 22.00 -2.26 -4.09
N ILE A 620 22.34 -2.96 -5.17
CA ILE A 620 23.36 -4.03 -5.11
C ILE A 620 24.75 -3.48 -5.45
N GLY A 621 24.85 -2.34 -6.13
CA GLY A 621 26.12 -1.74 -6.55
C GLY A 621 26.74 -2.38 -7.79
N LEU A 622 26.09 -3.39 -8.37
CA LEU A 622 26.55 -4.08 -9.57
C LEU A 622 25.39 -4.59 -10.43
N LEU A 623 25.69 -4.90 -11.68
CA LEU A 623 24.78 -5.60 -12.58
C LEU A 623 25.31 -7.00 -12.86
N HIS A 624 24.45 -8.00 -12.71
CA HIS A 624 24.75 -9.39 -13.04
C HIS A 624 23.75 -9.95 -14.04
N SER A 625 24.19 -10.84 -14.93
CA SER A 625 23.35 -11.40 -16.00
C SER A 625 22.14 -12.17 -15.46
N SER A 626 22.27 -12.78 -14.27
CA SER A 626 21.17 -13.49 -13.62
C SER A 626 19.99 -12.59 -13.23
N PHE A 627 20.21 -11.27 -13.07
CA PHE A 627 19.13 -10.33 -12.71
C PHE A 627 18.09 -10.17 -13.82
N GLN A 628 18.37 -10.67 -15.02
CA GLN A 628 17.39 -10.79 -16.10
C GLN A 628 16.34 -11.88 -15.84
N TYR A 629 16.56 -12.75 -14.87
CA TYR A 629 15.68 -13.87 -14.50
C TYR A 629 15.52 -13.88 -12.97
N PRO A 630 14.77 -12.93 -12.39
CA PRO A 630 14.65 -12.79 -10.94
C PRO A 630 14.06 -14.03 -10.27
N GLU A 631 13.23 -14.79 -10.97
CA GLU A 631 12.72 -16.06 -10.43
C GLU A 631 13.82 -17.12 -10.29
N SER A 632 14.90 -17.07 -11.07
CA SER A 632 15.90 -18.14 -11.09
C SER A 632 16.65 -18.30 -9.77
N LEU A 633 16.95 -19.55 -9.38
CA LEU A 633 17.73 -19.83 -8.17
C LEU A 633 19.10 -19.15 -8.19
N GLN A 634 19.73 -19.07 -9.38
CA GLN A 634 20.99 -18.36 -9.55
C GLN A 634 20.85 -16.88 -9.19
N CYS A 635 19.77 -16.21 -9.64
CA CYS A 635 19.51 -14.83 -9.30
C CYS A 635 19.32 -14.66 -7.80
N VAL A 636 18.45 -15.46 -7.18
CA VAL A 636 18.19 -15.40 -5.74
C VAL A 636 19.46 -15.58 -4.93
N ASN A 637 20.28 -16.57 -5.27
CA ASN A 637 21.57 -16.79 -4.60
C ASN A 637 22.51 -15.59 -4.77
N THR A 638 22.60 -15.03 -5.99
CA THR A 638 23.47 -13.87 -6.26
C THR A 638 23.05 -12.66 -5.44
N VAL A 639 21.75 -12.33 -5.41
CA VAL A 639 21.21 -11.22 -4.62
C VAL A 639 21.40 -11.47 -3.12
N ASN A 640 21.11 -12.70 -2.66
CA ASN A 640 21.23 -13.07 -1.26
C ASN A 640 22.68 -13.00 -0.76
N THR A 641 23.63 -13.50 -1.54
CA THR A 641 25.06 -13.43 -1.22
C THR A 641 25.54 -11.99 -1.18
N ALA A 642 25.21 -11.17 -2.18
CA ALA A 642 25.57 -9.76 -2.17
C ALA A 642 25.03 -9.03 -0.94
N ALA A 643 23.77 -9.29 -0.56
CA ALA A 643 23.17 -8.68 0.62
C ALA A 643 23.79 -9.13 1.95
N ASP A 644 24.24 -10.38 2.03
CA ASP A 644 24.94 -10.91 3.21
C ASP A 644 26.36 -10.30 3.31
N GLU A 645 27.09 -10.17 2.19
CA GLU A 645 28.40 -9.50 2.13
C GLU A 645 28.32 -8.01 2.48
N LEU A 646 27.32 -7.30 1.95
CA LEU A 646 27.02 -5.90 2.26
C LEU A 646 26.67 -5.72 3.74
N TRP A 647 25.90 -6.64 4.31
CA TRP A 647 25.62 -6.65 5.75
C TRP A 647 26.89 -6.81 6.60
N ASP A 648 27.78 -7.72 6.23
CA ASP A 648 29.02 -7.95 6.99
C ASP A 648 29.93 -6.71 6.95
N MET A 649 30.03 -6.04 5.80
CA MET A 649 30.75 -4.76 5.70
C MET A 649 30.06 -3.62 6.47
N TYR A 650 28.73 -3.52 6.40
CA TYR A 650 27.96 -2.54 7.14
C TYR A 650 28.12 -2.73 8.65
N SER A 651 28.12 -3.98 9.11
CA SER A 651 28.10 -4.34 10.52
C SER A 651 29.47 -4.40 11.20
N SER A 652 30.55 -4.55 10.43
CA SER A 652 31.94 -4.57 10.93
C SER A 652 32.29 -3.40 11.85
N ASP A 653 33.13 -3.62 12.86
CA ASP A 653 33.65 -2.55 13.73
C ASP A 653 34.63 -1.61 13.01
N ASN A 654 35.29 -2.10 11.95
CA ASN A 654 36.30 -1.34 11.20
C ASN A 654 35.72 -0.74 9.92
N VAL A 655 35.94 0.55 9.70
CA VAL A 655 35.61 1.25 8.44
C VAL A 655 36.86 1.26 7.55
N VAL A 656 36.91 0.37 6.55
CA VAL A 656 38.05 0.26 5.62
C VAL A 656 37.79 0.99 4.30
N GLN A 657 36.55 0.93 3.82
CA GLN A 657 36.10 1.50 2.54
C GLN A 657 34.62 1.87 2.62
N ASP A 658 34.17 2.69 1.67
CA ASP A 658 32.75 3.00 1.48
C ASP A 658 32.00 1.71 1.11
N LEU A 659 30.72 1.62 1.51
CA LEU A 659 29.85 0.52 1.11
C LEU A 659 29.58 0.65 -0.39
N HIS A 660 29.85 -0.40 -1.17
CA HIS A 660 29.75 -0.34 -2.63
C HIS A 660 28.33 -0.54 -3.17
N GLY A 661 27.40 -0.95 -2.32
CA GLY A 661 25.97 -1.06 -2.57
C GLY A 661 25.23 -0.82 -1.25
N HIS A 662 23.91 -0.90 -1.28
CA HIS A 662 23.05 -0.52 -0.17
C HIS A 662 22.14 -1.66 0.34
N LEU A 663 21.99 -2.75 -0.41
CA LEU A 663 21.09 -3.86 -0.09
C LEU A 663 21.66 -4.69 1.05
N LEU A 664 20.98 -4.66 2.18
CA LEU A 664 21.37 -5.36 3.39
C LEU A 664 20.40 -6.51 3.68
N ARG A 665 20.92 -7.66 4.09
CA ARG A 665 20.08 -8.74 4.63
C ARG A 665 19.28 -8.24 5.84
N SER A 666 17.95 -8.33 5.77
CA SER A 666 17.13 -8.12 6.97
C SER A 666 17.31 -9.31 7.93
N ARG A 667 17.70 -9.04 9.18
CA ARG A 667 17.94 -10.06 10.22
C ARG A 667 16.78 -10.23 11.21
N HIS A 668 15.54 -9.90 10.83
CA HIS A 668 14.39 -10.24 11.67
C HIS A 668 14.28 -11.77 11.87
N PRO A 669 13.89 -12.23 13.07
CA PRO A 669 13.94 -13.65 13.40
C PRO A 669 12.99 -14.47 12.53
N SER A 670 13.56 -15.47 11.84
CA SER A 670 12.82 -16.52 11.14
C SER A 670 12.56 -17.70 12.08
N PRO A 671 11.45 -18.47 11.94
CA PRO A 671 11.20 -19.66 12.75
C PRO A 671 12.25 -20.78 12.59
N THR A 672 13.11 -20.74 11.56
CA THR A 672 14.25 -21.66 11.40
C THR A 672 15.55 -21.16 12.03
N MET A 673 15.58 -19.94 12.60
CA MET A 673 16.75 -19.46 13.35
C MET A 673 16.82 -20.19 14.70
N LEU A 674 18.01 -20.70 15.03
CA LEU A 674 18.30 -21.16 16.39
C LEU A 674 17.98 -20.04 17.38
N ALA A 675 17.52 -20.38 18.59
CA ALA A 675 17.21 -19.41 19.65
C ALA A 675 18.35 -18.40 19.92
N VAL A 676 19.60 -18.79 19.61
CA VAL A 676 20.80 -17.92 19.67
C VAL A 676 20.77 -16.82 18.61
N ASP A 677 20.33 -17.11 17.38
CA ASP A 677 20.24 -16.15 16.28
C ASP A 677 19.06 -15.18 16.43
N ILE A 678 17.97 -15.62 17.06
CA ILE A 678 16.85 -14.75 17.47
C ILE A 678 17.33 -13.72 18.50
N LEU A 679 18.16 -14.16 19.46
CA LEU A 679 18.80 -13.28 20.45
C LEU A 679 19.85 -12.33 19.85
N LEU A 680 20.49 -12.70 18.73
CA LEU A 680 21.39 -11.81 17.98
C LEU A 680 20.59 -10.83 17.09
N GLY A 681 19.63 -11.27 16.29
CA GLY A 681 18.79 -10.40 15.45
C GLY A 681 18.04 -9.32 16.25
N CYS A 682 17.57 -9.65 17.47
CA CYS A 682 16.97 -8.67 18.38
C CYS A 682 17.99 -7.72 19.02
N LYS A 683 19.27 -8.11 19.14
CA LYS A 683 20.35 -7.28 19.70
C LYS A 683 21.03 -6.38 18.68
N ILE A 684 20.83 -6.62 17.38
CA ILE A 684 21.59 -5.96 16.32
C ILE A 684 20.77 -4.81 15.73
N ILE A 685 20.59 -3.76 16.53
CA ILE A 685 20.73 -2.43 15.96
C ILE A 685 22.04 -1.93 16.53
N LEU A 686 23.10 -2.08 15.72
CA LEU A 686 24.50 -2.15 16.15
C LEU A 686 24.97 -0.94 16.95
N ASP A 687 24.30 0.20 16.77
CA ASP A 687 24.64 1.47 17.38
C ASP A 687 23.58 1.94 18.39
N LEU A 688 22.60 1.11 18.76
CA LEU A 688 21.56 1.42 19.75
C LEU A 688 21.83 0.76 21.12
N ARG A 689 21.22 1.29 22.18
CA ARG A 689 21.33 0.66 23.51
C ARG A 689 20.57 -0.67 23.48
N LYS A 690 20.99 -1.61 24.33
CA LYS A 690 20.39 -2.95 24.44
C LYS A 690 18.86 -2.86 24.38
N THR A 691 18.30 -3.31 23.28
CA THR A 691 16.89 -3.71 23.15
C THR A 691 16.67 -4.86 24.14
N GLU A 692 16.00 -4.56 25.26
CA GLU A 692 15.30 -5.61 25.99
C GLU A 692 14.26 -6.22 25.04
N ALA A 693 14.07 -7.54 25.10
CA ALA A 693 13.22 -8.30 24.18
C ALA A 693 11.92 -7.56 23.84
N PHE A 694 11.52 -7.59 22.55
CA PHE A 694 10.33 -6.92 22.01
C PHE A 694 9.25 -6.77 23.08
N THR A 695 8.97 -5.54 23.48
CA THR A 695 7.82 -5.26 24.33
C THR A 695 6.59 -5.48 23.47
N SER A 696 5.97 -6.65 23.61
CA SER A 696 4.53 -6.68 23.35
C SER A 696 3.96 -5.60 24.25
N VAL A 697 3.29 -4.62 23.66
CA VAL A 697 2.47 -3.69 24.45
C VAL A 697 1.31 -4.54 24.95
N GLY A 698 1.58 -5.37 25.95
CA GLY A 698 0.57 -6.04 26.74
C GLY A 698 -0.35 -4.96 27.25
N THR A 699 -1.65 -5.23 27.16
CA THR A 699 -2.72 -4.45 27.77
C THR A 699 -2.20 -3.75 29.03
N ALA A 700 -2.12 -2.42 29.00
CA ALA A 700 -1.59 -1.62 30.08
C ALA A 700 -2.06 -2.17 31.44
N SER A 701 -1.12 -2.49 32.33
CA SER A 701 -1.47 -2.89 33.69
C SER A 701 -2.23 -1.76 34.38
N PRO A 702 -3.29 -2.09 35.13
CA PRO A 702 -4.31 -1.14 35.53
C PRO A 702 -3.85 -0.32 36.74
N VAL A 703 -4.04 1.00 36.67
CA VAL A 703 -4.25 1.79 37.89
C VAL A 703 -5.42 1.14 38.63
N THR A 704 -5.15 0.70 39.87
CA THR A 704 -6.04 -0.08 40.72
C THR A 704 -7.43 0.52 40.86
N PHE A 705 -8.43 -0.08 40.21
CA PHE A 705 -9.83 -0.04 40.66
C PHE A 705 -10.43 -1.44 40.57
N ARG A 706 -11.13 -1.81 41.65
CA ARG A 706 -11.57 -3.19 41.97
C ARG A 706 -12.47 -3.79 40.89
N ARG A 707 -12.21 -5.06 40.54
CA ARG A 707 -13.06 -5.95 39.70
C ARG A 707 -14.38 -6.33 40.39
N PRO A 708 -15.41 -6.63 39.59
CA PRO A 708 -16.08 -7.95 39.62
C PRO A 708 -16.16 -8.61 38.21
N PRO A 709 -16.65 -9.87 38.06
CA PRO A 709 -16.05 -10.88 37.16
C PRO A 709 -16.61 -10.98 35.72
N MET A 710 -15.75 -11.56 34.87
CA MET A 710 -15.88 -12.24 33.56
C MET A 710 -17.22 -12.25 32.79
N LEU A 711 -17.12 -11.88 31.51
CA LEU A 711 -17.67 -12.61 30.35
C LEU A 711 -16.95 -12.12 29.08
N SER A 712 -16.16 -12.99 28.46
CA SER A 712 -15.34 -12.70 27.28
C SER A 712 -16.04 -13.12 26.00
N LEU A 713 -16.62 -12.15 25.30
CA LEU A 713 -17.04 -12.22 23.90
C LEU A 713 -17.07 -10.78 23.38
N LEU A 714 -16.14 -10.40 22.52
CA LEU A 714 -16.18 -9.12 21.82
C LEU A 714 -16.20 -9.38 20.32
N ALA A 715 -17.41 -9.22 19.79
CA ALA A 715 -17.72 -9.09 18.38
C ALA A 715 -17.37 -7.67 17.93
N VAL A 716 -16.84 -7.52 16.71
CA VAL A 716 -16.77 -6.23 16.03
C VAL A 716 -18.20 -5.88 15.57
N CYS A 717 -18.94 -5.15 16.40
CA CYS A 717 -20.24 -4.60 16.04
C CYS A 717 -20.05 -3.26 15.33
N TRP A 718 -20.44 -3.20 14.06
CA TRP A 718 -20.53 -1.97 13.27
C TRP A 718 -21.91 -1.35 13.56
N SER A 719 -21.95 -0.10 14.01
CA SER A 719 -23.17 0.59 14.43
C SER A 719 -23.50 1.71 13.44
N PHE A 720 -24.55 1.53 12.63
CA PHE A 720 -25.24 2.64 11.98
C PHE A 720 -26.26 3.27 12.93
N ALA A 721 -26.36 4.59 12.91
CA ALA A 721 -27.51 5.30 13.47
C ALA A 721 -28.78 4.89 12.69
N GLY A 722 -29.52 3.92 13.21
CA GLY A 722 -30.91 3.63 12.79
C GLY A 722 -31.13 2.52 11.76
N ARG A 723 -30.11 1.75 11.35
CA ARG A 723 -30.28 0.54 10.52
C ARG A 723 -29.58 -0.66 11.15
N ALA A 724 -30.20 -1.84 11.07
CA ALA A 724 -29.60 -3.11 11.49
C ALA A 724 -28.35 -3.39 10.62
N SER A 725 -27.31 -3.98 11.20
CA SER A 725 -26.01 -4.20 10.54
C SER A 725 -25.68 -5.69 10.49
N MET A 726 -25.12 -6.15 9.38
CA MET A 726 -24.74 -7.54 9.12
C MET A 726 -23.21 -7.62 9.00
N ALA A 727 -22.56 -8.38 9.88
CA ALA A 727 -21.11 -8.56 9.89
C ALA A 727 -20.75 -10.01 9.51
N PHE A 728 -19.72 -10.17 8.68
CA PHE A 728 -19.18 -11.47 8.30
C PHE A 728 -18.04 -11.84 9.25
N ILE A 729 -18.13 -13.00 9.89
CA ILE A 729 -17.06 -13.55 10.72
C ILE A 729 -16.72 -14.93 10.16
N ALA A 730 -15.44 -15.20 10.02
CA ALA A 730 -14.95 -16.50 9.59
C ALA A 730 -14.40 -17.21 10.85
N THR A 731 -14.89 -18.41 11.16
CA THR A 731 -14.42 -19.18 12.34
C THR A 731 -13.62 -20.39 11.89
N THR A 732 -12.44 -20.59 12.46
CA THR A 732 -11.62 -21.80 12.30
C THR A 732 -12.15 -22.90 13.23
N GLY A 733 -12.47 -24.08 12.70
CA GLY A 733 -12.74 -25.28 13.48
C GLY A 733 -11.59 -26.27 13.38
N ASP A 734 -11.16 -26.83 14.51
CA ASP A 734 -10.17 -27.91 14.55
C ASP A 734 -10.79 -29.23 14.04
N GLY A 735 -10.10 -29.90 13.10
CA GLY A 735 -10.22 -31.36 12.96
C GLY A 735 -10.35 -31.95 11.55
N PHE A 736 -9.36 -32.78 11.21
CA PHE A 736 -9.31 -33.90 10.26
C PHE A 736 -8.97 -33.69 8.78
N GLY A 737 -8.19 -34.67 8.29
CA GLY A 737 -7.27 -34.59 7.15
C GLY A 737 -7.75 -35.23 5.84
N PRO A 738 -6.81 -35.50 4.91
CA PRO A 738 -7.02 -35.38 3.47
C PRO A 738 -7.29 -36.72 2.77
N ASP A 739 -8.17 -36.73 1.77
CA ASP A 739 -7.99 -37.39 0.47
C ASP A 739 -9.34 -37.57 -0.24
N ASN A 740 -9.52 -36.99 -1.42
CA ASN A 740 -9.48 -37.74 -2.67
C ASN A 740 -9.84 -36.90 -3.90
N ARG A 741 -9.14 -37.24 -4.98
CA ARG A 741 -9.28 -36.77 -6.36
C ARG A 741 -10.45 -37.51 -7.07
N VAL A 742 -10.81 -37.01 -8.25
CA VAL A 742 -11.08 -37.77 -9.52
C VAL A 742 -12.51 -37.66 -10.12
N LYS A 743 -12.50 -37.09 -11.34
CA LYS A 743 -13.23 -37.35 -12.62
C LYS A 743 -14.76 -37.24 -12.74
N PHE A 744 -15.10 -36.64 -13.88
CA PHE A 744 -16.41 -36.38 -14.46
C PHE A 744 -16.95 -37.53 -15.30
N GLY A 745 -18.28 -37.66 -15.34
CA GLY A 745 -19.05 -38.32 -16.37
C GLY A 745 -20.36 -37.56 -16.59
N GLU A 746 -20.64 -37.21 -17.85
CA GLU A 746 -21.84 -36.47 -18.28
C GLU A 746 -23.10 -37.33 -18.30
N SER A 747 -24.25 -36.72 -18.05
CA SER A 747 -25.56 -37.22 -18.50
C SER A 747 -26.46 -36.04 -18.87
N PRO A 748 -27.41 -36.20 -19.81
CA PRO A 748 -28.43 -35.20 -20.01
C PRO A 748 -29.86 -35.70 -19.76
N ASN A 749 -30.64 -34.76 -19.23
CA ASN A 749 -32.06 -34.50 -19.44
C ASN A 749 -33.10 -35.56 -19.01
N CYS A 750 -34.03 -35.14 -18.15
CA CYS A 750 -35.34 -34.68 -18.65
C CYS A 750 -36.22 -34.09 -17.54
N SER A 751 -37.05 -33.16 -17.99
CA SER A 751 -38.18 -32.47 -17.37
C SER A 751 -39.26 -33.36 -16.76
N GLY A 752 -40.06 -32.77 -15.86
CA GLY A 752 -41.50 -32.98 -15.89
C GLY A 752 -42.18 -33.24 -14.53
N ASP A 753 -42.84 -32.18 -14.07
CA ASP A 753 -44.15 -32.15 -13.41
C ASP A 753 -44.38 -32.71 -11.99
N SER A 754 -44.96 -31.81 -11.21
CA SER A 754 -45.64 -31.95 -9.91
C SER A 754 -46.90 -32.84 -10.02
N PRO A 755 -47.58 -33.18 -8.90
CA PRO A 755 -48.21 -32.21 -7.98
C PRO A 755 -47.53 -32.07 -6.63
#